data_AF-A0A1F7L9G2-F1
#
_entry.id   AF-A0A1F7L9G2-F1
#
_cell.length_a   1.000
_cell.length_b   1.000
_cell.length_c   1.000
_cell.angle_alpha   90.00
_cell.angle_beta   90.00
_cell.angle_gamma   90.00
#
_symmetry.space_group_name_H-M   'P 1'
#
loop_
_entity.id
_entity.type
_entity.pdbx_description
1 polymer ?
#
loop_
_entity_poly.entity_id
_entity_poly.type
_entity_poly.pdbx_seq_one_letter_code
_entity_poly.pdbx_strand_id
1 'polypeptide(L)'
;MFVMALDVGTSSARAMCVQADGRPLPGTEARVAYEPRITGDGGVEMDPEVLLAAVVEAVSACLAGCGARAGEIRGVGASMFWHGLMALDATGRPLTPVFTWADMRSARAAADLRQMLDAEQVRARTGAPWSASAACTRPLWGPACPERIDGQWRPEGMRIALGCDHAGFALKGPVVAALEADGHAILDLGTFSEDPVDYPDFARAVGQAVLRGFVEVGVLVCGSGVGASIAANKLRGVRAALCHDLFTARQSREDDDANVLCLGARVLDEATAVEVARAWLGTRFSGEERHARRIAKITQLEGGLPAPQKGSTGAIRPAPAPAPVIPAAPRPAAAPAPPMPVAPAAPPAPPVPPPVAPPPPAMAPPPAPEPPRPEPVAPPAAPPSGSSPAPEAPDPARPAPTVAPPPPPVMAPPPPLAPPVAPAPPPVAAMPTPAPESPRPRPMDTLASRAAELIRQAIGGREEGEAAGGKREGIISLDDEVLEVVSYHGQDVEPPVAERKPPEARRPAPEPRAQVREPEPAAAPKPTAAPKPAPPAAPPAAPKAPEPKPAPPPPAPRPAVDPLTLPVVREALETLEEQDFQGRIWIKDGTIWPGDVMDIRNRLGWLTAPTIMREHAEDLKAFADEIRRVQFTHIVLLGMGGSSLSSEVFTLTFGSKMGFPDLLMLDSTDPGAIKRVLDRITVGRTLFVVSTKSGTTTETMSLYAFFRSLVEAAKPPKPGMQFVAVTDAGTPLEKLAAEKGFRRTFLNPATIGGRYSALSFFGLVPAALIGVDIKSLLERAQGMLEGCGTDVATADNPGVRLGAALGGLARAGRDKVTLVFSEKLRALGTWIEQLLAESLGKQGKGVVPVDGETLGPPEVYGGDRVFVAVTLEGDTTHDAALARLAEAGHPVIRLALKDPLDLGAEFFRWELAAAAAGALLELNPFDEPDVASAKEKTTALLAA
;
A
#
# COMPACT_ATOMS: atom_id res chain seq x y z
N MET A 1 15.07 36.71 8.87
CA MET A 1 14.51 36.06 7.65
C MET A 1 14.02 34.68 8.03
N PHE A 2 12.74 34.44 7.82
CA PHE A 2 12.07 33.17 8.11
C PHE A 2 11.35 32.63 6.89
N VAL A 3 11.09 31.33 6.89
CA VAL A 3 10.13 30.66 6.03
C VAL A 3 9.05 30.07 6.94
N MET A 4 7.78 30.27 6.62
CA MET A 4 6.71 29.55 7.33
C MET A 4 6.57 28.17 6.71
N ALA A 5 6.79 27.11 7.49
CA ALA A 5 6.44 25.75 7.11
C ALA A 5 4.96 25.51 7.46
N LEU A 6 4.18 25.08 6.47
CA LEU A 6 2.76 24.71 6.60
C LEU A 6 2.64 23.24 6.20
N ASP A 7 2.10 22.40 7.09
CA ASP A 7 1.83 20.98 6.84
C ASP A 7 0.34 20.70 7.02
N VAL A 8 -0.32 20.17 5.99
CA VAL A 8 -1.76 19.88 5.98
C VAL A 8 -1.93 18.37 5.83
N GLY A 9 -1.69 17.64 6.92
CA GLY A 9 -1.76 16.18 6.95
C GLY A 9 -3.19 15.65 7.19
N THR A 10 -3.39 14.35 7.00
CA THR A 10 -4.72 13.70 7.00
C THR A 10 -5.56 13.83 8.30
N SER A 11 -5.01 14.39 9.39
CA SER A 11 -5.72 14.64 10.65
C SER A 11 -5.38 15.97 11.35
N SER A 12 -4.59 16.85 10.73
CA SER A 12 -4.30 18.17 11.28
C SER A 12 -3.58 19.08 10.29
N ALA A 13 -3.96 20.36 10.26
CA ALA A 13 -3.12 21.43 9.77
C ALA A 13 -2.11 21.84 10.85
N ARG A 14 -0.89 22.19 10.45
CA ARG A 14 0.21 22.61 11.31
C ARG A 14 0.97 23.74 10.67
N ALA A 15 1.41 24.71 11.44
CA ALA A 15 2.29 25.77 10.97
C ALA A 15 3.42 26.02 11.97
N MET A 16 4.59 26.37 11.47
CA MET A 16 5.71 26.88 12.27
C MET A 16 6.59 27.80 11.43
N CYS A 17 7.28 28.76 12.03
CA CYS A 17 8.31 29.51 11.31
C CYS A 17 9.68 28.89 11.54
N VAL A 18 10.41 28.62 10.45
CA VAL A 18 11.80 28.17 10.47
C VAL A 18 12.73 29.30 10.02
N GLN A 19 13.92 29.35 10.62
CA GLN A 19 15.01 30.22 10.21
C GLN A 19 15.63 29.73 8.90
N ALA A 20 16.36 30.61 8.20
CA ALA A 20 17.07 30.26 6.97
C ALA A 20 18.18 29.19 7.16
N ASP A 21 18.51 28.80 8.39
CA ASP A 21 19.40 27.68 8.73
C ASP A 21 18.64 26.38 9.11
N GLY A 22 17.32 26.35 8.88
CA GLY A 22 16.44 25.20 9.15
C GLY A 22 15.93 25.09 10.59
N ARG A 23 16.34 25.97 11.52
CA ARG A 23 15.91 25.87 12.93
C ARG A 23 14.51 26.45 13.15
N PRO A 24 13.59 25.76 13.85
CA PRO A 24 12.30 26.34 14.21
C PRO A 24 12.45 27.54 15.15
N LEU A 25 11.56 28.52 15.02
CA LEU A 25 11.43 29.66 15.92
C LEU A 25 10.51 29.25 17.09
N PRO A 26 11.01 29.19 18.35
CA PRO A 26 10.21 28.73 19.48
C PRO A 26 8.95 29.58 19.69
N GLY A 27 7.84 28.92 20.05
CA GLY A 27 6.54 29.57 20.24
C GLY A 27 5.72 29.80 18.97
N THR A 28 6.24 29.44 17.78
CA THR A 28 5.50 29.56 16.51
C THR A 28 4.82 28.27 16.05
N GLU A 29 5.02 27.15 16.74
CA GLU A 29 4.37 25.88 16.40
C GLU A 29 2.88 25.92 16.76
N ALA A 30 2.05 25.76 15.75
CA ALA A 30 0.60 25.66 15.83
C ALA A 30 0.12 24.34 15.21
N ARG A 31 -0.93 23.75 15.78
CA ARG A 31 -1.57 22.54 15.26
C ARG A 31 -3.07 22.58 15.52
N VAL A 32 -3.86 22.43 14.46
CA VAL A 32 -5.32 22.38 14.49
C VAL A 32 -5.76 21.03 13.93
N ALA A 33 -6.54 20.28 14.70
CA ALA A 33 -6.95 18.91 14.36
C ALA A 33 -8.30 18.89 13.63
N TYR A 34 -8.48 17.90 12.76
CA TYR A 34 -9.75 17.60 12.09
C TYR A 34 -9.83 16.11 11.77
N GLU A 35 -11.04 15.61 11.58
CA GLU A 35 -11.30 14.21 11.23
C GLU A 35 -11.92 14.11 9.83
N PRO A 36 -11.40 13.26 8.93
CA PRO A 36 -12.05 12.99 7.65
C PRO A 36 -13.32 12.15 7.87
N ARG A 37 -14.38 12.49 7.15
CA ARG A 37 -15.62 11.73 7.12
C ARG A 37 -15.41 10.44 6.35
N ILE A 38 -15.62 9.31 7.02
CA ILE A 38 -15.61 7.99 6.38
C ILE A 38 -17.04 7.63 5.96
N THR A 39 -17.22 7.16 4.73
CA THR A 39 -18.53 6.73 4.21
C THR A 39 -18.62 5.21 4.11
N GLY A 40 -19.83 4.66 4.27
CA GLY A 40 -20.07 3.20 4.30
C GLY A 40 -19.80 2.46 2.98
N ASP A 41 -19.54 3.17 1.89
CA ASP A 41 -19.11 2.65 0.59
C ASP A 41 -17.57 2.68 0.39
N GLY A 42 -16.79 3.03 1.43
CA GLY A 42 -15.32 3.03 1.39
C GLY A 42 -14.67 4.37 1.08
N GLY A 43 -15.40 5.47 1.26
CA GLY A 43 -14.93 6.84 1.00
C GLY A 43 -14.26 7.50 2.17
N VAL A 44 -13.39 8.47 1.89
CA VAL A 44 -12.66 9.26 2.89
C VAL A 44 -12.62 10.71 2.45
N GLU A 45 -13.61 11.47 2.92
CA GLU A 45 -13.98 12.82 2.50
C GLU A 45 -13.54 13.86 3.55
N MET A 46 -13.11 15.05 3.12
CA MET A 46 -12.94 16.22 3.99
C MET A 46 -13.83 17.37 3.52
N ASP A 47 -14.41 18.11 4.46
CA ASP A 47 -15.12 19.36 4.18
C ASP A 47 -14.09 20.47 3.83
N PRO A 48 -14.20 21.13 2.66
CA PRO A 48 -13.22 22.14 2.23
C PRO A 48 -13.17 23.40 3.10
N GLU A 49 -14.30 23.81 3.68
CA GLU A 49 -14.38 24.99 4.56
C GLU A 49 -13.80 24.67 5.94
N VAL A 50 -14.05 23.46 6.48
CA VAL A 50 -13.40 22.99 7.72
C VAL A 50 -11.89 22.88 7.54
N LEU A 51 -11.44 22.34 6.40
CA LEU A 51 -10.02 22.22 6.08
C LEU A 51 -9.35 23.60 5.95
N LEU A 52 -9.98 24.54 5.23
CA LEU A 52 -9.49 25.91 5.11
C LEU A 52 -9.47 26.62 6.46
N ALA A 53 -10.51 26.49 7.28
CA ALA A 53 -10.56 27.10 8.61
C ALA A 53 -9.41 26.62 9.49
N ALA A 54 -9.12 25.31 9.50
CA ALA A 54 -7.99 24.76 10.26
C ALA A 54 -6.61 25.23 9.75
N VAL A 55 -6.45 25.42 8.44
CA VAL A 55 -5.24 26.02 7.85
C VAL A 55 -5.09 27.48 8.26
N VAL A 56 -6.16 28.27 8.19
CA VAL A 56 -6.19 29.68 8.59
C VAL A 56 -5.90 29.84 10.09
N GLU A 57 -6.47 28.99 10.94
CA GLU A 57 -6.21 28.98 12.39
C GLU A 57 -4.76 28.60 12.71
N ALA A 58 -4.22 27.55 12.08
CA ALA A 58 -2.82 27.16 12.26
C ALA A 58 -1.84 28.28 11.84
N VAL A 59 -2.06 28.89 10.67
CA VAL A 59 -1.26 30.03 10.19
C VAL A 59 -1.40 31.23 11.14
N SER A 60 -2.61 31.55 11.58
CA SER A 60 -2.87 32.68 12.50
C SER A 60 -2.18 32.51 13.85
N ALA A 61 -2.21 31.30 14.42
CA ALA A 61 -1.53 30.98 15.67
C ALA A 61 0.01 31.00 15.52
N CYS A 62 0.55 30.50 14.40
CA CYS A 62 1.97 30.62 14.07
C CYS A 62 2.42 32.09 13.96
N LEU A 63 1.64 32.93 13.27
CA LEU A 63 1.92 34.36 13.13
C LEU A 63 1.79 35.13 14.46
N ALA A 64 0.83 34.76 15.32
CA ALA A 64 0.73 35.29 16.68
C ALA A 64 1.98 34.93 17.51
N GLY A 65 2.50 33.70 17.36
CA GLY A 65 3.77 33.26 17.95
C GLY A 65 5.00 34.02 17.44
N CYS A 66 4.99 34.48 16.19
CA CYS A 66 6.04 35.35 15.63
C CYS A 66 5.99 36.78 16.19
N GLY A 67 4.81 37.25 16.59
CA GLY A 67 4.59 38.61 17.06
C GLY A 67 5.13 39.67 16.08
N ALA A 68 5.90 40.63 16.60
CA ALA A 68 6.53 41.68 15.79
C ALA A 68 7.50 41.17 14.70
N ARG A 69 7.86 39.88 14.71
CA ARG A 69 8.75 39.25 13.73
C ARG A 69 8.02 38.63 12.53
N ALA A 70 6.69 38.67 12.47
CA ALA A 70 5.93 38.19 11.32
C ALA A 70 6.41 38.82 9.99
N GLY A 71 6.73 40.12 9.99
CA GLY A 71 7.31 40.84 8.84
C GLY A 71 8.75 40.44 8.46
N GLU A 72 9.39 39.51 9.17
CA GLU A 72 10.66 38.89 8.74
C GLU A 72 10.46 37.61 7.91
N ILE A 73 9.23 37.11 7.76
CA ILE A 73 8.91 35.96 6.90
C ILE A 73 9.07 36.38 5.43
N ARG A 74 9.75 35.55 4.63
CA ARG A 74 10.08 35.82 3.22
C ARG A 74 9.64 34.72 2.26
N GLY A 75 8.89 33.74 2.74
CA GLY A 75 8.32 32.66 1.94
C GLY A 75 7.51 31.71 2.80
N VAL A 76 6.70 30.86 2.14
CA VAL A 76 5.94 29.79 2.77
C VAL A 76 6.32 28.48 2.06
N GLY A 77 6.81 27.50 2.80
CA GLY A 77 7.01 26.13 2.32
C GLY A 77 5.80 25.30 2.72
N ALA A 78 5.09 24.73 1.76
CA ALA A 78 3.84 23.99 2.01
C ALA A 78 4.00 22.49 1.72
N SER A 79 3.52 21.68 2.65
CA SER A 79 3.28 20.24 2.56
C SER A 79 1.78 19.99 2.69
N MET A 80 1.25 19.06 1.89
CA MET A 80 -0.16 18.70 1.84
C MET A 80 -0.26 17.17 1.83
N PHE A 81 -1.38 16.62 2.33
CA PHE A 81 -1.67 15.20 2.20
C PHE A 81 -1.63 14.73 0.73
N TRP A 82 -1.35 13.44 0.55
CA TRP A 82 -1.24 12.80 -0.76
C TRP A 82 -2.57 12.88 -1.55
N HIS A 83 -2.50 12.63 -2.86
CA HIS A 83 -3.49 12.92 -3.92
C HIS A 83 -4.94 13.15 -3.45
N GLY A 84 -5.36 14.41 -3.38
CA GLY A 84 -6.77 14.80 -3.25
C GLY A 84 -7.45 15.00 -4.61
N LEU A 85 -8.79 14.98 -4.62
CA LEU A 85 -9.61 15.53 -5.69
C LEU A 85 -10.74 16.36 -5.08
N MET A 86 -11.00 17.54 -5.64
CA MET A 86 -12.13 18.40 -5.31
C MET A 86 -12.60 19.08 -6.60
N ALA A 87 -13.90 19.05 -6.90
CA ALA A 87 -14.46 19.80 -8.02
C ALA A 87 -14.74 21.25 -7.61
N LEU A 88 -14.51 22.19 -8.53
CA LEU A 88 -14.80 23.62 -8.36
C LEU A 88 -15.80 24.06 -9.44
N ASP A 89 -16.63 25.06 -9.14
CA ASP A 89 -17.41 25.77 -10.14
C ASP A 89 -16.57 26.83 -10.90
N ALA A 90 -17.17 27.48 -11.90
CA ALA A 90 -16.53 28.54 -12.67
C ALA A 90 -16.21 29.82 -11.86
N THR A 91 -16.56 29.87 -10.57
CA THR A 91 -16.21 30.92 -9.61
C THR A 91 -15.24 30.43 -8.52
N GLY A 92 -14.68 29.23 -8.67
CA GLY A 92 -13.71 28.65 -7.73
C GLY A 92 -14.31 28.27 -6.38
N ARG A 93 -15.61 27.96 -6.33
CA ARG A 93 -16.30 27.44 -5.14
C ARG A 93 -16.37 25.91 -5.17
N PRO A 94 -16.14 25.19 -4.05
CA PRO A 94 -16.23 23.74 -4.01
C PRO A 94 -17.63 23.21 -4.35
N LEU A 95 -17.68 22.29 -5.32
CA LEU A 95 -18.87 21.50 -5.67
C LEU A 95 -18.89 20.12 -5.01
N THR A 96 -17.75 19.68 -4.46
CA THR A 96 -17.63 18.39 -3.74
C THR A 96 -16.81 18.56 -2.46
N PRO A 97 -16.88 17.59 -1.52
CA PRO A 97 -15.82 17.38 -0.55
C PRO A 97 -14.45 17.17 -1.23
N VAL A 98 -13.38 17.27 -0.45
CA VAL A 98 -12.06 16.78 -0.85
C VAL A 98 -12.02 15.26 -0.68
N PHE A 99 -12.00 14.52 -1.78
CA PHE A 99 -11.79 13.08 -1.79
C PHE A 99 -10.30 12.79 -1.59
N THR A 100 -9.92 12.32 -0.41
CA THR A 100 -8.51 12.15 -0.01
C THR A 100 -7.85 10.93 -0.67
N TRP A 101 -6.53 10.79 -0.55
CA TRP A 101 -5.77 9.62 -1.05
C TRP A 101 -6.25 8.26 -0.52
N ALA A 102 -6.95 8.24 0.63
CA ALA A 102 -7.49 7.04 1.24
C ALA A 102 -8.91 6.69 0.75
N ASP A 103 -9.50 7.49 -0.14
CA ASP A 103 -10.77 7.19 -0.79
C ASP A 103 -10.58 6.08 -1.83
N MET A 104 -11.01 4.87 -1.50
CA MET A 104 -10.77 3.67 -2.30
C MET A 104 -11.87 3.39 -3.33
N ARG A 105 -12.90 4.24 -3.42
CA ARG A 105 -14.14 3.91 -4.14
C ARG A 105 -13.94 3.83 -5.66
N SER A 106 -12.94 4.53 -6.21
CA SER A 106 -12.51 4.40 -7.60
C SER A 106 -11.73 3.11 -7.93
N ALA A 107 -11.51 2.19 -6.99
CA ALA A 107 -10.74 0.96 -7.21
C ALA A 107 -11.22 0.13 -8.42
N ARG A 108 -12.54 0.03 -8.64
CA ARG A 108 -13.08 -0.66 -9.81
C ARG A 108 -12.77 0.06 -11.13
N ALA A 109 -12.81 1.39 -11.15
CA ALA A 109 -12.39 2.17 -12.32
C ALA A 109 -10.89 2.03 -12.57
N ALA A 110 -10.07 2.06 -11.51
CA ALA A 110 -8.62 1.82 -11.60
C ALA A 110 -8.28 0.42 -12.14
N ALA A 111 -9.00 -0.63 -11.72
CA ALA A 111 -8.85 -1.99 -12.22
C ALA A 111 -9.26 -2.10 -13.71
N ASP A 112 -10.38 -1.50 -14.10
CA ASP A 112 -10.83 -1.47 -15.49
C ASP A 112 -9.85 -0.70 -16.40
N LEU A 113 -9.30 0.43 -15.93
CA LEU A 113 -8.28 1.21 -16.64
C LEU A 113 -6.99 0.43 -16.85
N ARG A 114 -6.49 -0.30 -15.84
CA ARG A 114 -5.31 -1.18 -15.97
C ARG A 114 -5.49 -2.29 -17.01
N GLN A 115 -6.73 -2.73 -17.25
CA GLN A 115 -7.03 -3.70 -18.32
C GLN A 115 -7.07 -3.05 -19.71
N MET A 116 -7.31 -1.73 -19.79
CA MET A 116 -7.51 -0.99 -21.04
C MET A 116 -6.29 -0.18 -21.49
N LEU A 117 -5.42 0.23 -20.57
CA LEU A 117 -4.31 1.17 -20.81
C LEU A 117 -3.02 0.70 -20.13
N ASP A 118 -1.91 0.89 -20.84
CA ASP A 118 -0.57 0.56 -20.37
C ASP A 118 -0.20 1.35 -19.10
N ALA A 119 0.17 0.63 -18.04
CA ALA A 119 0.43 1.21 -16.73
C ALA A 119 1.79 1.94 -16.64
N GLU A 120 2.78 1.54 -17.46
CA GLU A 120 4.10 2.18 -17.51
C GLU A 120 4.01 3.50 -18.28
N GLN A 121 3.37 3.50 -19.46
CA GLN A 121 3.12 4.71 -20.23
C GLN A 121 2.29 5.75 -19.46
N VAL A 122 1.28 5.32 -18.71
CA VAL A 122 0.49 6.26 -17.89
C VAL A 122 1.33 6.84 -16.77
N ARG A 123 2.03 5.99 -15.99
CA ARG A 123 2.90 6.44 -14.91
C ARG A 123 3.99 7.42 -15.39
N ALA A 124 4.55 7.19 -16.58
CA ALA A 124 5.53 8.08 -17.21
C ALA A 124 4.97 9.47 -17.58
N ARG A 125 3.64 9.60 -17.73
CA ARG A 125 2.96 10.87 -18.10
C ARG A 125 2.34 11.59 -16.92
N THR A 126 1.81 10.85 -15.94
CA THR A 126 1.06 11.41 -14.80
C THR A 126 1.85 11.45 -13.50
N GLY A 127 3.03 10.79 -13.45
CA GLY A 127 3.79 10.50 -12.23
C GLY A 127 3.17 9.40 -11.35
N ALA A 128 1.85 9.24 -11.39
CA ALA A 128 1.08 8.31 -10.57
C ALA A 128 0.77 6.98 -11.30
N PRO A 129 0.91 5.82 -10.63
CA PRO A 129 0.37 4.57 -11.16
C PRO A 129 -1.17 4.64 -11.21
N TRP A 130 -1.79 3.79 -12.04
CA TRP A 130 -3.21 3.51 -11.86
C TRP A 130 -3.43 2.91 -10.47
N SER A 131 -4.25 3.57 -9.65
CA SER A 131 -4.68 3.11 -8.32
C SER A 131 -5.95 3.87 -7.90
N ALA A 132 -6.67 3.38 -6.89
CA ALA A 132 -7.77 4.16 -6.30
C ALA A 132 -7.28 5.43 -5.57
N SER A 133 -6.05 5.39 -5.05
CA SER A 133 -5.40 6.53 -4.40
C SER A 133 -4.99 7.64 -5.37
N ALA A 134 -4.82 7.38 -6.67
CA ALA A 134 -4.42 8.36 -7.67
C ALA A 134 -5.57 9.28 -8.09
N ALA A 135 -5.31 10.60 -8.17
CA ALA A 135 -6.32 11.59 -8.53
C ALA A 135 -6.93 11.37 -9.94
N CYS A 136 -6.18 10.78 -10.88
CA CYS A 136 -6.63 10.51 -12.24
C CYS A 136 -7.70 9.41 -12.37
N THR A 137 -7.91 8.54 -11.37
CA THR A 137 -8.95 7.49 -11.43
C THR A 137 -10.30 7.93 -10.87
N ARG A 138 -10.32 8.98 -10.03
CA ARG A 138 -11.55 9.44 -9.36
C ARG A 138 -12.59 10.11 -10.28
N PRO A 139 -12.24 10.92 -11.30
CA PRO A 139 -13.22 11.49 -12.25
C PRO A 139 -13.99 10.44 -13.06
N LEU A 140 -13.54 9.18 -13.03
CA LEU A 140 -14.17 8.04 -13.70
C LEU A 140 -15.03 7.20 -12.74
N TRP A 141 -15.29 7.71 -11.53
CA TRP A 141 -16.06 7.02 -10.50
C TRP A 141 -17.11 7.91 -9.80
N GLY A 142 -18.33 7.37 -9.64
CA GLY A 142 -19.27 7.79 -8.60
C GLY A 142 -19.69 9.27 -8.64
N PRO A 143 -19.74 9.98 -7.49
CA PRO A 143 -20.07 11.41 -7.40
C PRO A 143 -18.97 12.33 -7.92
N ALA A 144 -17.75 11.83 -8.15
CA ALA A 144 -16.71 12.56 -8.88
C ALA A 144 -16.81 12.36 -10.40
N CYS A 145 -17.63 11.41 -10.88
CA CYS A 145 -17.99 11.31 -12.27
C CYS A 145 -18.90 12.49 -12.65
N PRO A 146 -18.57 13.28 -13.69
CA PRO A 146 -19.32 14.48 -14.03
C PRO A 146 -20.82 14.28 -14.26
N GLU A 147 -21.24 13.09 -14.74
CA GLU A 147 -22.66 12.72 -14.91
C GLU A 147 -23.49 12.71 -13.61
N ARG A 148 -22.86 12.80 -12.44
CA ARG A 148 -23.48 12.80 -11.11
C ARG A 148 -23.30 14.10 -10.31
N ILE A 149 -22.59 15.10 -10.85
CA ILE A 149 -22.41 16.41 -10.19
C ILE A 149 -23.64 17.28 -10.52
N ASP A 150 -24.71 17.11 -9.73
CA ASP A 150 -26.00 17.85 -9.76
C ASP A 150 -26.59 18.15 -11.15
N GLY A 151 -26.31 17.27 -12.12
CA GLY A 151 -26.82 17.33 -13.48
C GLY A 151 -26.26 18.45 -14.36
N GLN A 152 -25.29 19.24 -13.89
CA GLN A 152 -24.81 20.44 -14.62
C GLN A 152 -23.60 20.19 -15.53
N TRP A 153 -22.81 19.14 -15.34
CA TRP A 153 -21.77 18.78 -16.31
C TRP A 153 -22.26 17.67 -17.24
N ARG A 154 -22.70 18.08 -18.43
CA ARG A 154 -22.66 17.27 -19.64
C ARG A 154 -21.96 18.10 -20.72
N PRO A 155 -21.00 17.56 -21.49
CA PRO A 155 -20.69 18.14 -22.79
C PRO A 155 -21.98 18.12 -23.63
N GLU A 156 -22.20 19.15 -24.46
CA GLU A 156 -23.39 19.20 -25.31
C GLU A 156 -23.36 18.14 -26.42
N GLY A 157 -22.16 17.63 -26.76
CA GLY A 157 -21.94 16.49 -27.65
C GLY A 157 -21.63 15.16 -26.93
N MET A 158 -21.69 14.08 -27.71
CA MET A 158 -21.44 12.69 -27.28
C MET A 158 -20.04 12.46 -26.68
N ARG A 159 -19.90 11.45 -25.82
CA ARG A 159 -18.59 10.86 -25.44
C ARG A 159 -18.10 9.84 -26.45
N ILE A 160 -16.84 9.93 -26.86
CA ILE A 160 -16.22 9.10 -27.91
C ILE A 160 -14.87 8.58 -27.44
N ALA A 161 -14.63 7.27 -27.51
CA ALA A 161 -13.28 6.73 -27.32
C ALA A 161 -12.56 6.64 -28.66
N LEU A 162 -11.39 7.26 -28.80
CA LEU A 162 -10.60 7.24 -30.04
C LEU A 162 -9.29 6.48 -29.81
N GLY A 163 -9.00 5.49 -30.64
CA GLY A 163 -7.74 4.74 -30.61
C GLY A 163 -7.04 4.72 -31.95
N CYS A 164 -5.71 4.72 -31.97
CA CYS A 164 -4.93 4.56 -33.19
C CYS A 164 -3.63 3.79 -32.97
N ASP A 165 -3.18 3.08 -34.01
CA ASP A 165 -1.81 2.59 -34.10
C ASP A 165 -0.87 3.65 -34.70
N HIS A 166 0.43 3.35 -34.72
CA HIS A 166 1.46 4.19 -35.33
C HIS A 166 1.14 4.63 -36.76
N ALA A 167 0.53 3.73 -37.54
CA ALA A 167 0.14 4.01 -38.93
C ALA A 167 -1.12 4.88 -39.04
N GLY A 168 -1.88 5.06 -37.96
CA GLY A 168 -3.00 6.00 -37.83
C GLY A 168 -2.67 7.31 -37.10
N PHE A 169 -1.48 7.45 -36.51
CA PHE A 169 -1.13 8.57 -35.61
C PHE A 169 -1.30 9.95 -36.27
N ALA A 170 -0.74 10.16 -37.46
CA ALA A 170 -0.83 11.43 -38.18
C ALA A 170 -2.28 11.86 -38.47
N LEU A 171 -3.20 10.91 -38.70
CA LEU A 171 -4.61 11.19 -38.95
C LEU A 171 -5.44 11.35 -37.66
N LYS A 172 -4.93 10.90 -36.50
CA LYS A 172 -5.63 11.09 -35.21
C LYS A 172 -5.84 12.56 -34.90
N GLY A 173 -4.78 13.38 -34.95
CA GLY A 173 -4.81 14.77 -34.48
C GLY A 173 -5.95 15.60 -35.09
N PRO A 174 -6.07 15.66 -36.42
CA PRO A 174 -7.17 16.38 -37.09
C PRO A 174 -8.56 15.83 -36.76
N VAL A 175 -8.73 14.50 -36.63
CA VAL A 175 -10.02 13.90 -36.28
C VAL A 175 -10.40 14.21 -34.83
N VAL A 176 -9.47 14.18 -33.88
CA VAL A 176 -9.71 14.60 -32.49
C VAL A 176 -10.13 16.07 -32.46
N ALA A 177 -9.31 16.96 -33.01
CA ALA A 177 -9.55 18.41 -32.98
C ALA A 177 -10.88 18.81 -33.67
N ALA A 178 -11.25 18.15 -34.77
CA ALA A 178 -12.53 18.41 -35.44
C ALA A 178 -13.74 18.00 -34.60
N LEU A 179 -13.66 16.89 -33.86
CA LEU A 179 -14.77 16.40 -33.03
C LEU A 179 -14.86 17.16 -31.70
N GLU A 180 -13.75 17.56 -31.10
CA GLU A 180 -13.74 18.47 -29.95
C GLU A 180 -14.32 19.84 -30.30
N ALA A 181 -14.01 20.37 -31.49
CA ALA A 181 -14.62 21.59 -32.01
C ALA A 181 -16.13 21.47 -32.30
N ASP A 182 -16.63 20.24 -32.55
CA ASP A 182 -18.06 19.94 -32.65
C ASP A 182 -18.74 19.73 -31.28
N GLY A 183 -18.00 19.90 -30.18
CA GLY A 183 -18.51 19.79 -28.80
C GLY A 183 -18.51 18.37 -28.22
N HIS A 184 -17.82 17.41 -28.85
CA HIS A 184 -17.68 16.05 -28.33
C HIS A 184 -16.56 15.94 -27.28
N ALA A 185 -16.77 15.06 -26.30
CA ALA A 185 -15.74 14.71 -25.32
C ALA A 185 -14.97 13.47 -25.77
N ILE A 186 -13.68 13.65 -26.07
CA ILE A 186 -12.80 12.58 -26.58
C ILE A 186 -12.01 11.91 -25.44
N LEU A 187 -12.09 10.58 -25.38
CA LEU A 187 -11.21 9.73 -24.60
C LEU A 187 -10.16 9.12 -25.54
N ASP A 188 -8.99 9.76 -25.62
CA ASP A 188 -7.88 9.30 -26.45
C ASP A 188 -7.16 8.11 -25.80
N LEU A 189 -7.37 6.93 -26.37
CA LEU A 189 -6.78 5.66 -26.00
C LEU A 189 -5.69 5.21 -27.00
N GLY A 190 -5.31 6.05 -27.97
CA GLY A 190 -4.40 5.67 -29.07
C GLY A 190 -2.91 5.77 -28.73
N THR A 191 -2.05 5.53 -29.73
CA THR A 191 -0.63 5.88 -29.62
C THR A 191 -0.41 7.40 -29.61
N PHE A 192 0.74 7.84 -29.10
CA PHE A 192 1.13 9.26 -29.01
C PHE A 192 2.44 9.56 -29.75
N SER A 193 2.92 8.61 -30.55
CA SER A 193 4.07 8.75 -31.43
C SER A 193 3.93 7.87 -32.68
N GLU A 194 4.85 8.05 -33.64
CA GLU A 194 4.96 7.22 -34.85
C GLU A 194 5.71 5.89 -34.60
N ASP A 195 6.09 5.60 -33.36
CA ASP A 195 6.85 4.39 -33.00
C ASP A 195 6.00 3.12 -33.20
N PRO A 196 6.55 2.03 -33.77
CA PRO A 196 5.79 0.83 -34.10
C PRO A 196 5.05 0.19 -32.91
N VAL A 197 3.71 0.17 -33.01
CA VAL A 197 2.78 -0.45 -32.06
C VAL A 197 1.61 -1.12 -32.80
N ASP A 198 1.02 -2.17 -32.20
CA ASP A 198 0.02 -3.02 -32.84
C ASP A 198 -1.44 -2.59 -32.62
N TYR A 199 -2.24 -2.52 -33.69
CA TYR A 199 -3.65 -2.11 -33.66
C TYR A 199 -4.62 -2.95 -32.79
N PRO A 200 -4.42 -4.25 -32.48
CA PRO A 200 -5.38 -5.03 -31.71
C PRO A 200 -5.58 -4.52 -30.28
N ASP A 201 -4.56 -3.95 -29.64
CA ASP A 201 -4.67 -3.42 -28.28
C ASP A 201 -5.47 -2.13 -28.22
N PHE A 202 -5.29 -1.23 -29.19
CA PHE A 202 -6.12 -0.04 -29.35
C PHE A 202 -7.58 -0.41 -29.67
N ALA A 203 -7.80 -1.43 -30.52
CA ALA A 203 -9.13 -1.99 -30.78
C ALA A 203 -9.77 -2.62 -29.52
N ARG A 204 -8.96 -3.27 -28.67
CA ARG A 204 -9.35 -3.84 -27.38
C ARG A 204 -9.74 -2.76 -26.37
N ALA A 205 -8.95 -1.69 -26.27
CA ALA A 205 -9.20 -0.55 -25.39
C ALA A 205 -10.49 0.19 -25.75
N VAL A 206 -10.63 0.63 -27.01
CA VAL A 206 -11.83 1.33 -27.51
C VAL A 206 -13.07 0.45 -27.41
N GLY A 207 -12.97 -0.83 -27.79
CA GLY A 207 -14.08 -1.77 -27.70
C GLY A 207 -14.54 -2.01 -26.26
N GLN A 208 -13.62 -2.11 -25.29
CA GLN A 208 -13.99 -2.20 -23.88
C GLN A 208 -14.60 -0.89 -23.35
N ALA A 209 -14.13 0.29 -23.79
CA ALA A 209 -14.72 1.56 -23.39
C ALA A 209 -16.20 1.68 -23.78
N VAL A 210 -16.54 1.24 -25.00
CA VAL A 210 -17.92 1.17 -25.51
C VAL A 210 -18.74 0.11 -24.75
N LEU A 211 -18.21 -1.11 -24.59
CA LEU A 211 -18.93 -2.21 -23.92
C LEU A 211 -19.21 -1.96 -22.44
N ARG A 212 -18.31 -1.27 -21.74
CA ARG A 212 -18.48 -0.88 -20.32
C ARG A 212 -19.32 0.39 -20.14
N GLY A 213 -19.61 1.12 -21.22
CA GLY A 213 -20.40 2.35 -21.20
C GLY A 213 -19.65 3.58 -20.67
N PHE A 214 -18.31 3.58 -20.70
CA PHE A 214 -17.51 4.78 -20.42
C PHE A 214 -17.69 5.85 -21.50
N VAL A 215 -17.97 5.42 -22.74
CA VAL A 215 -18.27 6.25 -23.91
C VAL A 215 -19.50 5.69 -24.64
N GLU A 216 -20.11 6.49 -25.51
CA GLU A 216 -21.29 6.07 -26.28
C GLU A 216 -20.92 5.33 -27.58
N VAL A 217 -19.77 5.67 -28.15
CA VAL A 217 -19.25 5.13 -29.41
C VAL A 217 -17.71 5.15 -29.42
N GLY A 218 -17.12 4.34 -30.31
CA GLY A 218 -15.67 4.33 -30.55
C GLY A 218 -15.29 4.80 -31.96
N VAL A 219 -14.06 5.28 -32.10
CA VAL A 219 -13.39 5.56 -33.37
C VAL A 219 -12.01 4.88 -33.35
N LEU A 220 -11.67 4.16 -34.41
CA LEU A 220 -10.38 3.50 -34.59
C LEU A 220 -9.71 3.97 -35.87
N VAL A 221 -8.46 4.42 -35.78
CA VAL A 221 -7.66 4.86 -36.93
C VAL A 221 -6.43 3.96 -37.05
N CYS A 222 -6.28 3.24 -38.16
CA CYS A 222 -5.03 2.53 -38.43
C CYS A 222 -4.68 2.60 -39.92
N GLY A 223 -3.52 2.05 -40.31
CA GLY A 223 -2.99 2.19 -41.67
C GLY A 223 -4.00 1.89 -42.80
N SER A 224 -4.88 0.88 -42.65
CA SER A 224 -5.96 0.59 -43.61
C SER A 224 -7.36 0.49 -43.01
N GLY A 225 -7.51 0.58 -41.68
CA GLY A 225 -8.77 0.32 -40.97
C GLY A 225 -9.24 -1.15 -40.95
N VAL A 226 -8.74 -1.99 -41.86
CA VAL A 226 -9.12 -3.42 -41.99
C VAL A 226 -8.69 -4.22 -40.75
N GLY A 227 -7.45 -4.06 -40.28
CA GLY A 227 -6.95 -4.77 -39.11
C GLY A 227 -7.75 -4.43 -37.84
N ALA A 228 -7.89 -3.13 -37.57
CA ALA A 228 -8.63 -2.64 -36.40
C ALA A 228 -10.10 -3.07 -36.38
N SER A 229 -10.81 -3.00 -37.52
CA SER A 229 -12.20 -3.47 -37.60
C SER A 229 -12.33 -4.98 -37.42
N ILE A 230 -11.42 -5.80 -37.97
CA ILE A 230 -11.41 -7.25 -37.72
C ILE A 230 -11.16 -7.58 -36.26
N ALA A 231 -10.26 -6.85 -35.58
CA ALA A 231 -9.93 -7.05 -34.17
C ALA A 231 -11.08 -6.61 -33.25
N ALA A 232 -11.65 -5.42 -33.46
CA ALA A 232 -12.76 -4.89 -32.68
C ALA A 232 -14.00 -5.80 -32.75
N ASN A 233 -14.35 -6.31 -33.93
CA ASN A 233 -15.44 -7.29 -34.12
C ASN A 233 -15.16 -8.69 -33.52
N LYS A 234 -14.08 -8.91 -32.75
CA LYS A 234 -13.93 -10.12 -31.90
C LYS A 234 -14.52 -9.93 -30.50
N LEU A 235 -14.82 -8.70 -30.12
CA LEU A 235 -15.43 -8.36 -28.84
C LEU A 235 -16.96 -8.44 -29.01
N ARG A 236 -17.61 -9.39 -28.31
CA ARG A 236 -19.07 -9.54 -28.36
C ARG A 236 -19.76 -8.25 -27.92
N GLY A 237 -20.71 -7.76 -28.73
CA GLY A 237 -21.40 -6.49 -28.56
C GLY A 237 -20.74 -5.31 -29.27
N VAL A 238 -19.53 -5.47 -29.84
CA VAL A 238 -18.91 -4.47 -30.72
C VAL A 238 -19.25 -4.78 -32.17
N ARG A 239 -19.85 -3.79 -32.85
CA ARG A 239 -20.09 -3.78 -34.29
C ARG A 239 -19.23 -2.66 -34.87
N ALA A 240 -18.03 -3.03 -35.33
CA ALA A 240 -17.05 -2.10 -35.87
C ALA A 240 -17.13 -2.04 -37.40
N ALA A 241 -17.40 -0.86 -37.95
CA ALA A 241 -17.56 -0.64 -39.39
C ALA A 241 -16.35 0.09 -39.98
N LEU A 242 -15.73 -0.50 -41.00
CA LEU A 242 -14.74 0.20 -41.82
C LEU A 242 -15.45 1.07 -42.85
N CYS A 243 -15.22 2.37 -42.80
CA CYS A 243 -15.84 3.34 -43.72
C CYS A 243 -14.77 4.10 -44.49
N HIS A 244 -15.01 4.30 -45.79
CA HIS A 244 -14.13 5.05 -46.68
C HIS A 244 -14.87 6.16 -47.46
N ASP A 245 -16.17 6.31 -47.22
CA ASP A 245 -17.02 7.29 -47.88
C ASP A 245 -18.25 7.61 -47.01
N LEU A 246 -18.99 8.66 -47.39
CA LEU A 246 -20.18 9.12 -46.66
C LEU A 246 -21.36 8.14 -46.71
N PHE A 247 -21.37 7.20 -47.66
CA PHE A 247 -22.45 6.23 -47.84
C PHE A 247 -22.29 5.05 -46.86
N THR A 248 -21.10 4.46 -46.81
CA THR A 248 -20.70 3.43 -45.83
C THR A 248 -20.74 3.97 -44.40
N ALA A 249 -20.36 5.24 -44.19
CA ALA A 249 -20.51 5.92 -42.90
C ALA A 249 -21.97 5.97 -42.43
N ARG A 250 -22.89 6.44 -43.27
CA ARG A 250 -24.32 6.53 -42.93
C ARG A 250 -24.95 5.14 -42.78
N GLN A 251 -24.79 4.28 -43.79
CA GLN A 251 -25.38 2.94 -43.80
C GLN A 251 -24.99 2.11 -42.57
N SER A 252 -23.71 2.07 -42.20
CA SER A 252 -23.27 1.25 -41.07
C SER A 252 -23.88 1.70 -39.73
N ARG A 253 -24.20 2.98 -39.57
CA ARG A 253 -24.90 3.51 -38.39
C ARG A 253 -26.42 3.38 -38.49
N GLU A 254 -26.99 3.50 -39.70
CA GLU A 254 -28.43 3.52 -39.98
C GLU A 254 -29.07 2.12 -40.10
N ASP A 255 -28.41 1.19 -40.81
CA ASP A 255 -28.86 -0.19 -41.07
C ASP A 255 -28.32 -1.21 -40.03
N ASP A 256 -27.05 -1.04 -39.60
CA ASP A 256 -26.30 -2.06 -38.85
C ASP A 256 -25.95 -1.65 -37.39
N ASP A 257 -26.41 -0.48 -36.94
CA ASP A 257 -26.16 0.07 -35.59
C ASP A 257 -24.68 -0.08 -35.16
N ALA A 258 -23.75 0.19 -36.06
CA ALA A 258 -22.32 0.11 -35.76
C ALA A 258 -22.00 1.04 -34.58
N ASN A 259 -21.30 0.55 -33.56
CA ASN A 259 -20.93 1.32 -32.37
C ASN A 259 -19.43 1.65 -32.30
N VAL A 260 -18.65 1.19 -33.26
CA VAL A 260 -17.27 1.63 -33.50
C VAL A 260 -17.09 1.97 -34.99
N LEU A 261 -16.57 3.16 -35.29
CA LEU A 261 -16.09 3.55 -36.62
C LEU A 261 -14.63 3.10 -36.79
N CYS A 262 -14.26 2.64 -37.98
CA CYS A 262 -12.88 2.35 -38.35
C CYS A 262 -12.49 3.14 -39.61
N LEU A 263 -11.33 3.81 -39.56
CA LEU A 263 -10.78 4.67 -40.59
C LEU A 263 -9.41 4.16 -41.06
N GLY A 264 -9.11 4.34 -42.34
CA GLY A 264 -7.85 3.93 -42.97
C GLY A 264 -6.96 5.12 -43.31
N ALA A 265 -5.89 5.34 -42.54
CA ALA A 265 -5.02 6.52 -42.69
C ALA A 265 -4.12 6.52 -43.93
N ARG A 266 -4.01 5.39 -44.66
CA ARG A 266 -3.38 5.30 -45.99
C ARG A 266 -4.42 5.21 -47.12
N VAL A 267 -5.70 5.43 -46.81
CA VAL A 267 -6.85 5.31 -47.73
C VAL A 267 -7.63 6.61 -47.82
N LEU A 268 -7.71 7.37 -46.72
CA LEU A 268 -8.39 8.65 -46.62
C LEU A 268 -7.39 9.78 -46.38
N ASP A 269 -7.63 10.91 -47.04
CA ASP A 269 -7.08 12.19 -46.63
C ASP A 269 -7.79 12.75 -45.38
N GLU A 270 -7.21 13.79 -44.80
CA GLU A 270 -7.66 14.45 -43.58
C GLU A 270 -9.12 14.94 -43.66
N ALA A 271 -9.47 15.65 -44.73
CA ALA A 271 -10.79 16.24 -44.90
C ALA A 271 -11.86 15.15 -45.05
N THR A 272 -11.59 14.16 -45.92
CA THR A 272 -12.49 13.02 -46.13
C THR A 272 -12.69 12.21 -44.85
N ALA A 273 -11.64 11.99 -44.05
CA ALA A 273 -11.74 11.28 -42.78
C ALA A 273 -12.60 12.03 -41.75
N VAL A 274 -12.45 13.35 -41.65
CA VAL A 274 -13.27 14.22 -40.78
C VAL A 274 -14.73 14.25 -41.24
N GLU A 275 -15.00 14.36 -42.54
CA GLU A 275 -16.38 14.29 -43.06
C GLU A 275 -17.03 12.92 -42.83
N VAL A 276 -16.29 11.82 -43.00
CA VAL A 276 -16.75 10.45 -42.69
C VAL A 276 -17.07 10.29 -41.20
N ALA A 277 -16.20 10.79 -40.30
CA ALA A 277 -16.43 10.74 -38.86
C ALA A 277 -17.69 11.54 -38.46
N ARG A 278 -17.81 12.79 -38.94
CA ARG A 278 -18.99 13.65 -38.72
C ARG A 278 -20.27 13.02 -39.26
N ALA A 279 -20.24 12.45 -40.47
CA ALA A 279 -21.40 11.80 -41.07
C ALA A 279 -21.84 10.56 -40.29
N TRP A 280 -20.90 9.75 -39.78
CA TRP A 280 -21.20 8.59 -38.95
C TRP A 280 -21.77 8.98 -37.59
N LEU A 281 -21.17 9.96 -36.90
CA LEU A 281 -21.62 10.45 -35.59
C LEU A 281 -22.96 11.20 -35.63
N GLY A 282 -23.22 11.95 -36.71
CA GLY A 282 -24.51 12.61 -36.94
C GLY A 282 -25.64 11.66 -37.31
N THR A 283 -25.32 10.46 -37.80
CA THR A 283 -26.33 9.45 -38.18
C THR A 283 -26.90 8.75 -36.95
N ARG A 284 -28.15 8.29 -37.04
CA ARG A 284 -28.83 7.50 -36.01
C ARG A 284 -29.32 6.19 -36.60
N PHE A 285 -29.38 5.15 -35.78
CA PHE A 285 -29.98 3.88 -36.18
C PHE A 285 -31.46 4.10 -36.54
N SER A 286 -31.86 3.66 -37.73
CA SER A 286 -33.19 3.92 -38.30
C SER A 286 -34.34 3.27 -37.52
N GLY A 287 -34.06 2.21 -36.76
CA GLY A 287 -35.07 1.46 -36.02
C GLY A 287 -36.04 0.64 -36.88
N GLU A 288 -35.91 0.66 -38.21
CA GLU A 288 -36.80 -0.06 -39.12
C GLU A 288 -36.81 -1.57 -38.84
N GLU A 289 -37.97 -2.22 -39.01
CA GLU A 289 -38.14 -3.66 -38.73
C GLU A 289 -37.12 -4.52 -39.47
N ARG A 290 -36.83 -4.20 -40.75
CA ARG A 290 -35.82 -4.91 -41.55
C ARG A 290 -34.40 -4.82 -40.96
N HIS A 291 -34.08 -3.75 -40.25
CA HIS A 291 -32.76 -3.47 -39.69
C HIS A 291 -32.67 -4.03 -38.27
N ALA A 292 -33.64 -3.74 -37.39
CA ALA A 292 -33.72 -4.34 -36.06
C ALA A 292 -33.68 -5.89 -36.10
N ARG A 293 -34.34 -6.48 -37.11
CA ARG A 293 -34.29 -7.93 -37.40
C ARG A 293 -32.93 -8.44 -37.89
N ARG A 294 -32.12 -7.60 -38.57
CA ARG A 294 -30.72 -7.93 -38.90
C ARG A 294 -29.86 -7.89 -37.64
N ILE A 295 -29.94 -6.84 -36.83
CA ILE A 295 -29.23 -6.75 -35.54
C ILE A 295 -29.53 -7.96 -34.66
N ALA A 296 -30.80 -8.32 -34.50
CA ALA A 296 -31.22 -9.48 -33.71
C ALA A 296 -30.61 -10.81 -34.23
N LYS A 297 -30.40 -10.94 -35.55
CA LYS A 297 -29.68 -12.09 -36.14
C LYS A 297 -28.18 -12.01 -35.95
N ILE A 298 -27.57 -10.84 -36.03
CA ILE A 298 -26.14 -10.63 -35.72
C ILE A 298 -25.88 -11.07 -34.27
N THR A 299 -26.70 -10.63 -33.31
CA THR A 299 -26.56 -11.03 -31.90
C THR A 299 -26.87 -12.52 -31.65
N GLN A 300 -27.66 -13.18 -32.49
CA GLN A 300 -27.78 -14.66 -32.49
C GLN A 300 -26.53 -15.38 -33.00
N LEU A 301 -25.70 -14.73 -33.84
CA LEU A 301 -24.38 -15.25 -34.23
C LEU A 301 -23.32 -15.02 -33.12
N GLU A 302 -23.49 -13.97 -32.30
CA GLU A 302 -22.62 -13.70 -31.15
C GLU A 302 -22.80 -14.71 -30.01
N GLY A 303 -24.01 -15.27 -29.87
CA GLY A 303 -24.33 -16.33 -28.90
C GLY A 303 -25.61 -17.11 -29.23
N GLY A 304 -25.50 -18.44 -29.30
CA GLY A 304 -26.66 -19.32 -29.41
C GLY A 304 -27.35 -19.51 -28.05
N LEU A 305 -28.69 -19.38 -28.04
CA LEU A 305 -29.58 -19.25 -26.87
C LEU A 305 -29.49 -17.86 -26.17
N PRO A 306 -30.61 -17.36 -25.62
CA PRO A 306 -30.90 -15.91 -25.69
C PRO A 306 -30.23 -15.06 -24.59
N ALA A 307 -29.88 -13.84 -24.99
CA ALA A 307 -29.36 -12.79 -24.12
C ALA A 307 -30.42 -12.23 -23.13
N PRO A 308 -30.01 -11.70 -21.96
CA PRO A 308 -30.93 -11.08 -21.01
C PRO A 308 -31.52 -9.78 -21.58
N GLN A 309 -32.83 -9.58 -21.39
CA GLN A 309 -33.48 -8.30 -21.69
C GLN A 309 -33.03 -7.23 -20.69
N LYS A 310 -32.66 -6.03 -21.19
CA LYS A 310 -32.54 -4.84 -20.32
C LYS A 310 -33.94 -4.48 -19.81
N GLY A 311 -34.20 -4.76 -18.54
CA GLY A 311 -35.53 -4.56 -17.95
C GLY A 311 -35.94 -3.09 -17.88
N SER A 312 -37.08 -2.75 -18.48
CA SER A 312 -37.89 -1.64 -18.02
C SER A 312 -38.47 -1.95 -16.63
N THR A 313 -38.82 -0.93 -15.86
CA THR A 313 -39.29 -1.06 -14.49
C THR A 313 -40.73 -1.58 -14.42
N GLY A 314 -40.97 -2.70 -13.71
CA GLY A 314 -42.29 -3.00 -13.14
C GLY A 314 -42.75 -4.45 -13.04
N ALA A 315 -43.11 -4.84 -11.81
CA ALA A 315 -44.02 -5.95 -11.42
C ALA A 315 -43.58 -7.42 -11.64
N ILE A 316 -43.86 -8.25 -10.62
CA ILE A 316 -43.60 -9.70 -10.56
C ILE A 316 -44.85 -10.48 -11.01
N ARG A 317 -44.66 -11.59 -11.76
CA ARG A 317 -45.66 -12.67 -11.88
C ARG A 317 -44.98 -14.07 -11.94
N PRO A 318 -45.70 -15.16 -11.58
CA PRO A 318 -45.10 -16.45 -11.19
C PRO A 318 -44.75 -17.38 -12.36
N ALA A 319 -43.94 -18.42 -12.06
CA ALA A 319 -43.31 -19.31 -13.03
C ALA A 319 -44.17 -20.52 -13.50
N PRO A 320 -43.94 -21.03 -14.73
CA PRO A 320 -44.46 -22.30 -15.22
C PRO A 320 -43.48 -23.49 -15.04
N ALA A 321 -43.93 -24.71 -15.35
CA ALA A 321 -43.27 -25.99 -15.02
C ALA A 321 -42.24 -26.52 -16.07
N PRO A 322 -41.36 -27.49 -15.73
CA PRO A 322 -40.21 -27.91 -16.55
C PRO A 322 -40.37 -29.25 -17.31
N ALA A 323 -39.62 -29.41 -18.43
CA ALA A 323 -39.08 -30.64 -19.07
C ALA A 323 -38.87 -30.41 -20.60
N PRO A 324 -38.12 -31.25 -21.37
CA PRO A 324 -37.23 -32.36 -21.01
C PRO A 324 -35.77 -32.17 -21.50
N VAL A 325 -34.91 -33.20 -21.37
CA VAL A 325 -33.48 -33.21 -21.77
C VAL A 325 -33.20 -34.25 -22.86
N ILE A 326 -32.39 -33.91 -23.88
CA ILE A 326 -31.88 -34.81 -24.96
C ILE A 326 -30.40 -34.41 -25.27
N PRO A 327 -29.48 -35.35 -25.59
CA PRO A 327 -28.02 -35.14 -25.40
C PRO A 327 -27.22 -34.66 -26.64
N ALA A 328 -25.93 -34.37 -26.42
CA ALA A 328 -24.98 -33.78 -27.37
C ALA A 328 -24.12 -34.78 -28.17
N ALA A 329 -23.40 -34.27 -29.19
CA ALA A 329 -22.50 -35.01 -30.10
C ALA A 329 -21.08 -34.37 -30.14
N PRO A 330 -20.02 -35.10 -30.56
CA PRO A 330 -18.62 -34.79 -30.21
C PRO A 330 -17.85 -33.89 -31.20
N ARG A 331 -16.70 -33.36 -30.75
CA ARG A 331 -15.71 -32.58 -31.53
C ARG A 331 -14.57 -33.43 -32.11
N PRO A 332 -13.99 -33.08 -33.28
CA PRO A 332 -12.68 -33.55 -33.74
C PRO A 332 -11.51 -32.71 -33.17
N ALA A 333 -10.27 -33.16 -33.39
CA ALA A 333 -9.05 -32.66 -32.73
C ALA A 333 -8.17 -31.70 -33.59
N ALA A 334 -7.12 -31.14 -32.98
CA ALA A 334 -6.22 -30.12 -33.55
C ALA A 334 -4.86 -30.68 -34.03
N ALA A 335 -4.05 -29.85 -34.70
CA ALA A 335 -2.71 -30.16 -35.24
C ALA A 335 -1.68 -29.06 -34.86
N PRO A 336 -0.35 -29.36 -34.87
CA PRO A 336 0.68 -28.53 -34.21
C PRO A 336 1.39 -27.50 -35.12
N ALA A 337 2.24 -26.65 -34.52
CA ALA A 337 2.96 -25.54 -35.16
C ALA A 337 4.51 -25.70 -35.18
N PRO A 338 5.24 -25.01 -36.12
CA PRO A 338 6.70 -25.00 -36.23
C PRO A 338 7.40 -23.80 -35.52
N PRO A 339 8.75 -23.76 -35.39
CA PRO A 339 9.49 -22.91 -34.43
C PRO A 339 10.17 -21.63 -35.00
N MET A 340 10.80 -20.85 -34.11
CA MET A 340 11.47 -19.55 -34.36
C MET A 340 13.02 -19.61 -34.47
N PRO A 341 13.68 -18.59 -35.09
CA PRO A 341 15.12 -18.31 -35.03
C PRO A 341 15.52 -17.21 -34.01
N VAL A 342 16.82 -16.84 -33.93
CA VAL A 342 17.48 -16.15 -32.80
C VAL A 342 18.18 -14.81 -33.20
N ALA A 343 18.47 -13.94 -32.21
CA ALA A 343 18.95 -12.55 -32.32
C ALA A 343 20.50 -12.32 -32.30
N PRO A 344 20.97 -11.06 -32.51
CA PRO A 344 22.27 -10.53 -32.05
C PRO A 344 22.17 -9.28 -31.12
N ALA A 345 23.30 -8.68 -30.70
CA ALA A 345 23.41 -7.83 -29.48
C ALA A 345 24.07 -6.42 -29.64
N ALA A 346 24.26 -5.71 -28.50
CA ALA A 346 24.55 -4.26 -28.35
C ALA A 346 26.04 -3.82 -28.23
N PRO A 347 26.32 -2.50 -28.19
CA PRO A 347 27.53 -1.86 -27.60
C PRO A 347 27.21 -0.62 -26.66
N PRO A 348 28.19 0.14 -26.09
CA PRO A 348 28.06 0.71 -24.72
C PRO A 348 28.30 2.25 -24.53
N ALA A 349 28.48 2.72 -23.27
CA ALA A 349 28.49 4.14 -22.82
C ALA A 349 29.84 4.67 -22.22
N PRO A 350 30.06 6.02 -22.17
CA PRO A 350 31.24 6.71 -21.56
C PRO A 350 30.94 7.50 -20.23
N PRO A 351 31.95 8.09 -19.51
CA PRO A 351 31.88 8.35 -18.05
C PRO A 351 31.92 9.83 -17.51
N VAL A 352 31.79 10.00 -16.18
CA VAL A 352 31.54 11.25 -15.40
C VAL A 352 32.65 11.61 -14.35
N PRO A 353 33.37 12.76 -14.46
CA PRO A 353 34.36 13.19 -13.42
C PRO A 353 34.66 14.74 -13.29
N PRO A 354 35.31 15.30 -12.23
CA PRO A 354 35.17 15.27 -10.76
C PRO A 354 35.20 16.72 -10.11
N PRO A 355 35.33 16.93 -8.75
CA PRO A 355 35.06 18.24 -8.08
C PRO A 355 36.27 18.99 -7.44
N VAL A 356 36.05 20.24 -6.95
CA VAL A 356 36.96 21.03 -6.04
C VAL A 356 36.14 21.86 -5.02
N ALA A 357 36.70 22.20 -3.85
CA ALA A 357 36.01 22.86 -2.71
C ALA A 357 36.63 24.23 -2.22
N PRO A 358 36.89 24.51 -0.92
CA PRO A 358 36.26 25.57 -0.09
C PRO A 358 37.30 26.66 0.33
N PRO A 359 37.32 27.34 1.53
CA PRO A 359 36.36 27.70 2.61
C PRO A 359 36.37 29.27 2.83
N PRO A 360 36.61 29.95 3.99
CA PRO A 360 36.31 29.77 5.43
C PRO A 360 35.46 30.98 6.05
N PRO A 361 35.78 31.71 7.18
CA PRO A 361 34.99 31.59 8.43
C PRO A 361 34.62 32.90 9.23
N ALA A 362 33.92 32.71 10.37
CA ALA A 362 34.01 33.47 11.66
C ALA A 362 33.44 34.92 11.81
N MET A 363 33.14 35.47 13.01
CA MET A 363 32.60 34.93 14.30
C MET A 363 32.30 36.07 15.36
N ALA A 364 31.10 36.11 15.97
CA ALA A 364 30.74 36.78 17.27
C ALA A 364 30.92 38.34 17.37
N PRO A 365 30.68 39.06 18.52
CA PRO A 365 30.18 38.68 19.86
C PRO A 365 28.92 39.48 20.41
N PRO A 366 28.88 40.19 21.59
CA PRO A 366 28.01 39.87 22.76
C PRO A 366 27.19 41.08 23.35
N PRO A 367 26.79 41.22 24.66
CA PRO A 367 26.28 40.33 25.75
C PRO A 367 24.93 40.80 26.43
N ALA A 368 24.55 40.18 27.57
CA ALA A 368 23.31 40.31 28.41
C ALA A 368 23.14 41.59 29.30
N PRO A 369 22.01 41.73 30.06
CA PRO A 369 21.94 41.32 31.49
C PRO A 369 20.57 40.77 32.05
N GLU A 370 20.51 40.40 33.35
CA GLU A 370 19.40 39.76 34.15
C GLU A 370 18.89 40.69 35.33
N PRO A 371 18.24 40.28 36.47
CA PRO A 371 17.25 39.22 36.89
C PRO A 371 15.93 39.88 37.46
N PRO A 372 15.33 39.69 38.69
CA PRO A 372 15.01 38.56 39.63
C PRO A 372 13.47 38.38 39.96
N ARG A 373 12.89 37.27 40.53
CA ARG A 373 12.65 36.73 41.92
C ARG A 373 11.80 37.57 42.95
N PRO A 374 11.14 37.01 44.02
CA PRO A 374 10.22 35.82 44.16
C PRO A 374 9.03 35.96 45.23
N GLU A 375 8.15 34.92 45.35
CA GLU A 375 7.24 34.35 46.44
C GLU A 375 6.90 35.07 47.80
N PRO A 376 5.76 34.82 48.57
CA PRO A 376 5.34 33.48 49.17
C PRO A 376 3.86 33.16 49.73
N VAL A 377 3.52 31.85 49.90
CA VAL A 377 2.77 31.10 51.01
C VAL A 377 1.27 31.38 51.48
N ALA A 378 0.49 30.35 51.91
CA ALA A 378 -0.93 30.37 52.43
C ALA A 378 -1.37 29.14 53.33
N PRO A 379 -2.35 29.23 54.30
CA PRO A 379 -3.60 28.37 54.40
C PRO A 379 -4.76 29.05 55.26
N PRO A 380 -5.68 28.45 56.12
CA PRO A 380 -6.34 27.10 56.32
C PRO A 380 -7.90 27.03 56.73
N ALA A 381 -8.50 25.81 56.75
CA ALA A 381 -9.59 25.24 57.65
C ALA A 381 -11.14 25.57 57.59
N ALA A 382 -12.02 24.67 58.16
CA ALA A 382 -13.52 24.49 57.97
C ALA A 382 -14.38 24.53 59.31
N PRO A 383 -15.57 23.88 59.63
CA PRO A 383 -16.36 22.71 59.07
C PRO A 383 -17.97 22.77 58.90
N PRO A 384 -18.95 22.21 59.72
CA PRO A 384 -20.17 21.47 59.19
C PRO A 384 -21.62 21.59 59.87
N SER A 385 -22.71 21.01 59.26
CA SER A 385 -24.01 20.42 59.84
C SER A 385 -25.28 20.54 58.92
N GLY A 386 -26.38 19.73 58.93
CA GLY A 386 -26.76 18.41 59.53
C GLY A 386 -28.24 17.90 59.30
N SER A 387 -28.52 16.56 59.40
CA SER A 387 -29.83 15.79 59.58
C SER A 387 -31.02 15.93 58.56
N SER A 388 -31.78 14.92 58.02
CA SER A 388 -32.37 13.57 58.40
C SER A 388 -33.86 13.59 58.85
N PRO A 389 -34.73 12.52 58.73
CA PRO A 389 -34.61 11.14 58.18
C PRO A 389 -35.79 10.64 57.25
N ALA A 390 -35.91 9.32 56.99
CA ALA A 390 -36.97 8.61 56.20
C ALA A 390 -37.97 7.79 57.08
N PRO A 391 -38.96 7.00 56.54
CA PRO A 391 -38.77 5.67 55.89
C PRO A 391 -39.80 5.43 54.71
N GLU A 392 -40.26 4.27 54.17
CA GLU A 392 -40.02 2.79 54.27
C GLU A 392 -40.54 2.05 52.97
N ALA A 393 -40.60 0.70 52.89
CA ALA A 393 -41.09 -0.06 51.69
C ALA A 393 -41.70 -1.47 52.01
N PRO A 394 -42.43 -2.12 51.06
CA PRO A 394 -42.24 -3.57 50.80
C PRO A 394 -42.47 -4.07 49.34
N ASP A 395 -42.09 -5.33 49.06
CA ASP A 395 -42.25 -6.15 47.82
C ASP A 395 -42.82 -7.55 48.18
N PRO A 396 -43.70 -8.22 47.38
CA PRO A 396 -43.24 -9.40 46.59
C PRO A 396 -44.06 -9.86 45.33
N ALA A 397 -43.32 -10.30 44.29
CA ALA A 397 -43.54 -11.52 43.46
C ALA A 397 -44.71 -11.69 42.42
N ARG A 398 -44.52 -12.72 41.54
CA ARG A 398 -45.26 -13.17 40.30
C ARG A 398 -46.48 -14.09 40.60
N PRO A 399 -47.48 -14.34 39.68
CA PRO A 399 -47.32 -14.89 38.30
C PRO A 399 -48.38 -14.45 37.21
N ALA A 400 -48.49 -15.21 36.09
CA ALA A 400 -49.38 -15.02 34.90
C ALA A 400 -50.60 -16.01 34.89
N PRO A 401 -51.45 -16.23 33.83
CA PRO A 401 -51.57 -15.64 32.45
C PRO A 401 -53.04 -15.38 31.90
N THR A 402 -53.19 -14.77 30.70
CA THR A 402 -54.36 -14.83 29.74
C THR A 402 -53.96 -14.12 28.41
N VAL A 403 -54.32 -14.45 27.16
CA VAL A 403 -55.59 -14.79 26.42
C VAL A 403 -56.41 -13.56 25.95
N ALA A 404 -56.84 -13.53 24.67
CA ALA A 404 -57.39 -12.35 23.93
C ALA A 404 -58.87 -12.50 23.50
N PRO A 405 -59.59 -11.37 23.25
CA PRO A 405 -60.26 -11.08 21.94
C PRO A 405 -60.38 -9.54 21.67
N PRO A 406 -61.30 -8.99 20.82
CA PRO A 406 -61.66 -9.23 19.41
C PRO A 406 -61.40 -7.97 18.49
N PRO A 407 -61.66 -7.99 17.16
CA PRO A 407 -61.25 -6.90 16.24
C PRO A 407 -62.34 -5.84 15.87
N PRO A 408 -61.93 -4.60 15.48
CA PRO A 408 -62.78 -3.56 14.87
C PRO A 408 -62.84 -3.62 13.32
N PRO A 409 -63.71 -2.84 12.63
CA PRO A 409 -64.16 -3.12 11.26
C PRO A 409 -63.40 -2.41 10.11
N VAL A 410 -63.69 -2.84 8.88
CA VAL A 410 -63.11 -2.37 7.59
C VAL A 410 -63.94 -1.23 6.98
N MET A 411 -63.28 -0.23 6.39
CA MET A 411 -63.87 0.74 5.45
C MET A 411 -63.02 0.86 4.18
N ALA A 412 -63.67 1.20 3.06
CA ALA A 412 -63.09 1.21 1.71
C ALA A 412 -62.44 2.57 1.33
N PRO A 413 -61.44 2.58 0.42
CA PRO A 413 -60.75 3.80 0.01
C PRO A 413 -61.55 4.63 -1.03
N PRO A 414 -61.44 5.98 -1.01
CA PRO A 414 -61.99 6.86 -2.05
C PRO A 414 -61.11 6.90 -3.32
N PRO A 415 -61.65 7.33 -4.48
CA PRO A 415 -60.95 7.34 -5.76
C PRO A 415 -59.95 8.51 -5.94
N PRO A 416 -58.98 8.39 -6.86
CA PRO A 416 -57.99 9.44 -7.13
C PRO A 416 -58.56 10.62 -7.92
N LEU A 417 -58.06 11.84 -7.62
CA LEU A 417 -58.33 13.06 -8.37
C LEU A 417 -57.34 13.21 -9.55
N ALA A 418 -57.82 13.78 -10.66
CA ALA A 418 -57.03 14.00 -11.86
C ALA A 418 -56.20 15.31 -11.79
N PRO A 419 -55.03 15.38 -12.44
CA PRO A 419 -54.22 16.60 -12.50
C PRO A 419 -54.83 17.64 -13.45
N PRO A 420 -54.74 18.96 -13.14
CA PRO A 420 -55.21 20.02 -14.02
C PRO A 420 -54.27 20.26 -15.21
N VAL A 421 -54.84 20.71 -16.34
CA VAL A 421 -54.13 20.98 -17.60
C VAL A 421 -53.55 22.40 -17.61
N ALA A 422 -52.30 22.55 -18.07
CA ALA A 422 -51.66 23.85 -18.33
C ALA A 422 -51.88 24.31 -19.80
N PRO A 423 -51.98 25.61 -20.08
CA PRO A 423 -52.35 26.14 -21.40
C PRO A 423 -51.20 26.18 -22.42
N ALA A 424 -51.54 26.23 -23.70
CA ALA A 424 -50.58 26.36 -24.80
C ALA A 424 -50.07 27.81 -24.97
N PRO A 425 -48.80 28.01 -25.41
CA PRO A 425 -48.22 29.34 -25.61
C PRO A 425 -48.66 30.01 -26.93
N PRO A 426 -48.70 31.37 -26.98
CA PRO A 426 -48.93 32.15 -28.21
C PRO A 426 -47.71 32.16 -29.16
N PRO A 427 -47.86 32.57 -30.44
CA PRO A 427 -46.82 32.44 -31.46
C PRO A 427 -45.65 33.43 -31.31
N VAL A 428 -44.50 33.05 -31.86
CA VAL A 428 -43.23 33.78 -31.81
C VAL A 428 -43.23 35.01 -32.73
N ALA A 429 -42.81 36.15 -32.20
CA ALA A 429 -42.36 37.32 -32.97
C ALA A 429 -40.81 37.35 -33.01
N ALA A 430 -40.23 37.92 -34.06
CA ALA A 430 -38.80 37.75 -34.38
C ALA A 430 -37.91 38.94 -34.00
N MET A 431 -36.66 38.63 -33.60
CA MET A 431 -35.49 39.53 -33.49
C MET A 431 -35.57 40.56 -32.32
N PRO A 432 -34.44 41.01 -31.72
CA PRO A 432 -33.08 41.17 -32.28
C PRO A 432 -32.00 40.25 -31.70
N THR A 433 -30.78 40.37 -32.27
CA THR A 433 -29.52 39.79 -31.77
C THR A 433 -29.13 40.31 -30.38
N PRO A 434 -28.49 39.48 -29.53
CA PRO A 434 -27.95 39.93 -28.24
C PRO A 434 -26.75 40.88 -28.41
N ALA A 435 -26.57 41.76 -27.43
CA ALA A 435 -25.39 42.60 -27.29
C ALA A 435 -24.19 41.77 -26.75
N PRO A 436 -22.94 42.24 -26.93
CA PRO A 436 -21.78 41.58 -26.32
C PRO A 436 -21.91 41.53 -24.79
N GLU A 437 -21.42 40.44 -24.20
CA GLU A 437 -21.63 40.12 -22.78
C GLU A 437 -20.98 41.14 -21.83
N SER A 438 -21.58 41.28 -20.65
CA SER A 438 -21.03 42.08 -19.55
C SER A 438 -19.70 41.50 -19.04
N PRO A 439 -18.78 42.33 -18.54
CA PRO A 439 -17.49 41.86 -18.02
C PRO A 439 -17.66 40.91 -16.83
N ARG A 440 -16.71 39.98 -16.70
CA ARG A 440 -16.65 38.96 -15.64
C ARG A 440 -16.80 39.59 -14.23
N PRO A 441 -17.42 38.90 -13.26
CA PRO A 441 -17.41 39.33 -11.86
C PRO A 441 -15.97 39.43 -11.33
N ARG A 442 -15.74 40.29 -10.33
CA ARG A 442 -14.40 40.55 -9.79
C ARG A 442 -13.91 39.39 -8.89
N PRO A 443 -12.60 39.18 -8.73
CA PRO A 443 -12.07 37.91 -8.20
C PRO A 443 -12.22 37.64 -6.69
N MET A 444 -13.01 38.41 -5.94
CA MET A 444 -13.03 38.34 -4.46
C MET A 444 -13.70 37.07 -3.88
N ASP A 445 -14.47 36.35 -4.68
CA ASP A 445 -15.45 35.34 -4.21
C ASP A 445 -14.94 33.88 -4.23
N THR A 446 -13.72 33.61 -4.72
CA THR A 446 -13.19 32.25 -4.85
C THR A 446 -12.58 31.75 -3.53
N LEU A 447 -12.53 30.42 -3.31
CA LEU A 447 -11.89 29.84 -2.12
C LEU A 447 -10.40 30.22 -2.03
N ALA A 448 -9.69 30.20 -3.18
CA ALA A 448 -8.29 30.59 -3.28
C ALA A 448 -8.09 32.09 -3.01
N SER A 449 -8.98 32.93 -3.53
CA SER A 449 -8.97 34.39 -3.30
C SER A 449 -9.16 34.71 -1.83
N ARG A 450 -10.12 34.05 -1.16
CA ARG A 450 -10.38 34.20 0.28
C ARG A 450 -9.21 33.69 1.13
N ALA A 451 -8.55 32.60 0.74
CA ALA A 451 -7.33 32.13 1.40
C ALA A 451 -6.16 33.13 1.23
N ALA A 452 -5.92 33.62 0.01
CA ALA A 452 -4.88 34.61 -0.28
C ALA A 452 -5.16 35.98 0.35
N GLU A 453 -6.42 36.37 0.48
CA GLU A 453 -6.89 37.55 1.21
C GLU A 453 -6.57 37.43 2.70
N LEU A 454 -6.99 36.33 3.35
CA LEU A 454 -6.72 36.08 4.78
C LEU A 454 -5.21 36.01 5.07
N ILE A 455 -4.43 35.38 4.19
CA ILE A 455 -2.96 35.31 4.31
C ILE A 455 -2.33 36.71 4.14
N ARG A 456 -2.77 37.53 3.16
CA ARG A 456 -2.28 38.91 2.98
C ARG A 456 -2.67 39.83 4.14
N GLN A 457 -3.89 39.70 4.67
CA GLN A 457 -4.34 40.43 5.86
C GLN A 457 -3.50 40.07 7.10
N ALA A 458 -3.15 38.78 7.27
CA ALA A 458 -2.35 38.31 8.39
C ALA A 458 -0.84 38.65 8.28
N ILE A 459 -0.31 38.83 7.06
CA ILE A 459 1.08 39.23 6.82
C ILE A 459 1.29 40.77 6.95
N GLY A 460 0.24 41.56 6.77
CA GLY A 460 0.28 43.03 6.92
C GLY A 460 0.74 43.73 5.64
N GLY A 461 -0.21 43.96 4.73
CA GLY A 461 0.06 44.36 3.34
C GLY A 461 0.85 45.66 3.15
N ARG A 462 1.66 45.65 2.09
CA ARG A 462 2.17 46.83 1.37
C ARG A 462 2.10 46.52 -0.12
N GLU A 463 1.78 47.52 -0.93
CA GLU A 463 1.87 47.43 -2.39
C GLU A 463 3.35 47.47 -2.82
N GLU A 464 3.75 46.64 -3.79
CA GLU A 464 5.08 46.69 -4.38
C GLU A 464 5.14 47.69 -5.55
N GLY A 465 6.27 48.38 -5.68
CA GLY A 465 6.58 49.21 -6.85
C GLY A 465 7.42 48.45 -7.87
N GLU A 466 7.23 48.75 -9.16
CA GLU A 466 7.89 48.03 -10.27
C GLU A 466 9.42 47.98 -10.15
N ALA A 467 9.99 46.77 -10.28
CA ALA A 467 11.42 46.54 -10.45
C ALA A 467 11.65 45.46 -11.53
N ALA A 468 12.52 45.75 -12.49
CA ALA A 468 12.50 45.06 -13.79
C ALA A 468 13.29 43.74 -13.86
N GLY A 469 12.77 42.80 -14.65
CA GLY A 469 13.57 42.06 -15.64
C GLY A 469 14.55 41.00 -15.15
N GLY A 470 14.05 39.92 -14.57
CA GLY A 470 14.83 38.69 -14.36
C GLY A 470 13.94 37.45 -14.38
N LYS A 471 14.40 36.34 -14.99
CA LYS A 471 13.70 35.05 -14.90
C LYS A 471 13.68 34.59 -13.44
N ARG A 472 12.49 34.33 -12.89
CA ARG A 472 12.30 33.71 -11.58
C ARG A 472 12.23 32.18 -11.76
N GLU A 473 12.98 31.45 -10.95
CA GLU A 473 12.83 30.00 -10.76
C GLU A 473 12.43 29.75 -9.30
N GLY A 474 11.50 28.80 -9.05
CA GLY A 474 11.29 28.23 -7.71
C GLY A 474 10.65 29.12 -6.63
N ILE A 475 9.81 30.11 -6.98
CA ILE A 475 9.03 30.90 -6.01
C ILE A 475 7.57 31.01 -6.48
N ILE A 476 6.61 30.82 -5.55
CA ILE A 476 5.20 31.14 -5.78
C ILE A 476 5.06 32.66 -5.90
N SER A 477 4.83 33.17 -7.10
CA SER A 477 4.45 34.56 -7.34
C SER A 477 3.00 34.77 -6.93
N LEU A 478 2.69 35.82 -6.16
CA LEU A 478 1.32 36.16 -5.75
C LEU A 478 0.58 37.03 -6.78
N ASP A 479 0.95 36.88 -8.06
CA ASP A 479 0.71 37.85 -9.12
C ASP A 479 -0.33 37.39 -10.17
N ASP A 480 -0.64 36.08 -10.24
CA ASP A 480 -1.62 35.49 -11.17
C ASP A 480 -2.52 34.45 -10.49
N GLU A 481 -3.79 34.36 -10.90
CA GLU A 481 -4.88 33.72 -10.13
C GLU A 481 -5.01 32.19 -10.32
N VAL A 482 -3.90 31.44 -10.29
CA VAL A 482 -3.92 29.97 -10.38
C VAL A 482 -3.03 29.32 -9.32
N LEU A 483 -3.62 28.49 -8.45
CA LEU A 483 -2.87 27.66 -7.49
C LEU A 483 -2.36 26.36 -8.17
N GLU A 484 -1.46 26.50 -9.15
CA GLU A 484 -0.91 25.35 -9.88
C GLU A 484 0.16 24.63 -9.07
N VAL A 485 -0.24 23.63 -8.28
CA VAL A 485 0.67 22.80 -7.49
C VAL A 485 1.33 21.75 -8.37
N VAL A 486 2.43 22.13 -9.03
CA VAL A 486 3.29 21.21 -9.78
C VAL A 486 3.90 20.18 -8.84
N SER A 487 3.45 18.93 -8.93
CA SER A 487 4.03 17.82 -8.17
C SER A 487 5.41 17.45 -8.74
N TYR A 488 6.46 17.90 -8.06
CA TYR A 488 7.84 17.52 -8.40
C TYR A 488 8.10 16.05 -8.07
N HIS A 489 7.76 15.15 -9.00
CA HIS A 489 8.56 13.95 -9.18
C HIS A 489 9.94 14.39 -9.68
N GLY A 490 10.98 14.18 -8.88
CA GLY A 490 12.36 14.48 -9.28
C GLY A 490 12.81 13.57 -10.41
N GLN A 491 12.67 14.02 -11.65
CA GLN A 491 13.44 13.52 -12.78
C GLN A 491 14.88 14.06 -12.68
N ASP A 492 15.84 13.28 -13.18
CA ASP A 492 17.27 13.49 -12.96
C ASP A 492 17.78 14.79 -13.62
N VAL A 493 17.91 15.84 -12.82
CA VAL A 493 18.68 17.05 -13.19
C VAL A 493 20.17 16.76 -12.94
N GLU A 494 20.85 16.18 -13.92
CA GLU A 494 22.30 16.00 -13.88
C GLU A 494 23.03 17.35 -13.74
N PRO A 495 23.85 17.56 -12.68
CA PRO A 495 24.74 18.71 -12.64
C PRO A 495 25.91 18.51 -13.61
N PRO A 496 26.40 19.55 -14.30
CA PRO A 496 27.50 19.43 -15.25
C PRO A 496 28.83 19.16 -14.53
N VAL A 497 29.53 18.08 -14.92
CA VAL A 497 30.74 17.58 -14.28
C VAL A 497 31.87 17.44 -15.31
N ALA A 498 33.05 18.02 -15.05
CA ALA A 498 34.10 18.25 -16.05
C ALA A 498 35.53 17.89 -15.58
N GLU A 499 36.24 17.03 -16.33
CA GLU A 499 37.48 16.38 -15.85
C GLU A 499 38.81 17.02 -16.23
N ARG A 500 39.77 16.90 -15.30
CA ARG A 500 41.21 16.97 -15.54
C ARG A 500 41.87 15.62 -15.22
N LYS A 501 42.66 15.09 -16.15
CA LYS A 501 43.41 13.83 -15.99
C LYS A 501 44.49 13.89 -14.88
N PRO A 502 44.71 12.80 -14.12
CA PRO A 502 45.96 12.53 -13.41
C PRO A 502 47.01 11.83 -14.33
N PRO A 503 48.31 11.83 -13.96
CA PRO A 503 49.40 11.28 -14.77
C PRO A 503 49.70 9.78 -14.54
N GLU A 504 50.45 9.18 -15.48
CA GLU A 504 50.83 7.76 -15.47
C GLU A 504 51.92 7.40 -14.43
N ALA A 505 51.88 6.16 -13.92
CA ALA A 505 52.99 5.51 -13.23
C ALA A 505 53.15 4.05 -13.74
N ARG A 506 54.40 3.61 -13.90
CA ARG A 506 54.75 2.36 -14.62
C ARG A 506 54.60 1.10 -13.76
N ARG A 507 54.12 0.00 -14.35
CA ARG A 507 54.24 -1.36 -13.79
C ARG A 507 55.61 -1.99 -14.12
N PRO A 508 56.24 -2.71 -13.18
CA PRO A 508 57.13 -3.85 -13.45
C PRO A 508 56.34 -5.18 -13.46
N ALA A 509 56.94 -6.24 -13.99
CA ALA A 509 56.34 -7.59 -14.08
C ALA A 509 56.71 -8.49 -12.88
N PRO A 510 55.93 -9.56 -12.59
CA PRO A 510 56.24 -10.52 -11.54
C PRO A 510 57.06 -11.71 -12.05
N GLU A 511 58.01 -12.18 -11.24
CA GLU A 511 58.70 -13.48 -11.42
C GLU A 511 58.92 -14.18 -10.05
N PRO A 512 59.19 -15.50 -10.01
CA PRO A 512 58.76 -16.37 -8.91
C PRO A 512 59.73 -16.50 -7.73
N ARG A 513 59.24 -17.13 -6.65
CA ARG A 513 60.08 -17.61 -5.52
C ARG A 513 59.75 -19.05 -5.13
N ALA A 514 60.82 -19.79 -4.80
CA ALA A 514 60.77 -21.20 -4.39
C ALA A 514 60.75 -21.38 -2.87
N GLN A 515 60.55 -22.63 -2.43
CA GLN A 515 60.46 -23.05 -1.02
C GLN A 515 61.80 -23.57 -0.47
N VAL A 516 62.10 -23.34 0.82
CA VAL A 516 62.97 -24.19 1.66
C VAL A 516 62.40 -24.21 3.10
N ARG A 517 62.63 -25.30 3.84
CA ARG A 517 62.25 -25.57 5.26
C ARG A 517 63.29 -24.95 6.23
N GLU A 518 63.36 -25.16 7.56
CA GLU A 518 62.93 -26.20 8.54
C GLU A 518 63.02 -25.54 9.97
N PRO A 519 62.77 -26.18 11.16
CA PRO A 519 62.61 -27.61 11.45
C PRO A 519 61.47 -28.05 12.42
N GLU A 520 61.50 -29.34 12.75
CA GLU A 520 60.53 -30.19 13.47
C GLU A 520 60.83 -30.30 15.00
N PRO A 521 60.03 -31.00 15.86
CA PRO A 521 60.06 -32.49 15.92
C PRO A 521 58.74 -33.25 16.30
N ALA A 522 58.62 -34.51 15.82
CA ALA A 522 58.12 -35.77 16.45
C ALA A 522 57.09 -35.77 17.64
N ALA A 523 56.18 -36.75 17.86
CA ALA A 523 55.70 -38.01 17.21
C ALA A 523 54.27 -38.33 17.81
N ALA A 524 53.44 -39.32 17.47
CA ALA A 524 53.61 -40.77 17.19
C ALA A 524 52.32 -41.38 16.50
N PRO A 525 52.25 -42.68 16.12
CA PRO A 525 51.40 -43.14 14.99
C PRO A 525 50.07 -43.88 15.31
N LYS A 526 49.29 -44.12 14.23
CA LYS A 526 48.02 -44.89 14.18
C LYS A 526 48.21 -46.42 14.31
N PRO A 527 47.20 -47.17 14.80
CA PRO A 527 47.11 -48.63 14.65
C PRO A 527 46.39 -49.07 13.36
N THR A 528 46.62 -50.31 12.92
CA THR A 528 45.96 -51.01 11.81
C THR A 528 45.11 -52.20 12.28
N ALA A 529 44.32 -52.79 11.38
CA ALA A 529 43.25 -53.74 11.72
C ALA A 529 43.70 -55.22 11.89
N ALA A 530 42.89 -55.99 12.63
CA ALA A 530 42.97 -57.44 12.84
C ALA A 530 41.56 -58.09 12.81
N PRO A 531 41.41 -59.42 12.59
CA PRO A 531 40.14 -60.01 12.16
C PRO A 531 39.14 -60.42 13.27
N LYS A 532 37.88 -60.68 12.85
CA LYS A 532 36.74 -61.09 13.70
C LYS A 532 36.88 -62.48 14.35
N PRO A 533 36.48 -62.63 15.63
CA PRO A 533 35.92 -63.87 16.18
C PRO A 533 34.37 -63.93 16.06
N ALA A 534 33.78 -65.09 16.36
CA ALA A 534 32.33 -65.34 16.30
C ALA A 534 31.61 -65.11 17.66
N PRO A 535 30.30 -64.79 17.68
CA PRO A 535 29.55 -64.52 18.91
C PRO A 535 29.08 -65.80 19.63
N PRO A 536 28.94 -65.78 20.98
CA PRO A 536 28.37 -66.88 21.76
C PRO A 536 26.81 -66.90 21.74
N ALA A 537 26.23 -68.01 22.18
CA ALA A 537 24.78 -68.26 22.15
C ALA A 537 24.01 -67.58 23.31
N ALA A 538 22.70 -67.39 23.12
CA ALA A 538 21.79 -66.70 24.05
C ALA A 538 20.91 -67.68 24.87
N PRO A 539 20.46 -67.29 26.10
CA PRO A 539 19.49 -68.03 26.90
C PRO A 539 18.04 -67.94 26.38
N PRO A 540 17.12 -68.81 26.82
CA PRO A 540 15.80 -69.01 26.19
C PRO A 540 14.73 -67.94 26.53
N ALA A 541 13.66 -67.92 25.74
CA ALA A 541 12.68 -66.83 25.67
C ALA A 541 11.41 -67.03 26.54
N ALA A 542 10.76 -65.89 26.85
CA ALA A 542 9.38 -65.80 27.35
C ALA A 542 8.36 -65.85 26.17
N PRO A 543 7.07 -66.18 26.40
CA PRO A 543 6.13 -66.50 25.32
C PRO A 543 5.70 -65.28 24.48
N LYS A 544 5.48 -65.51 23.18
CA LYS A 544 4.98 -64.49 22.22
C LYS A 544 3.52 -64.12 22.48
N ALA A 545 3.24 -62.82 22.46
CA ALA A 545 1.91 -62.29 22.13
C ALA A 545 1.63 -62.47 20.61
N PRO A 546 0.37 -62.51 20.16
CA PRO A 546 0.05 -62.67 18.74
C PRO A 546 0.56 -61.49 17.90
N GLU A 547 1.17 -61.79 16.75
CA GLU A 547 1.72 -60.78 15.85
C GLU A 547 0.61 -59.99 15.15
N PRO A 548 0.70 -58.64 15.09
CA PRO A 548 -0.24 -57.85 14.30
C PRO A 548 -0.07 -58.17 12.81
N LYS A 549 -1.17 -58.16 12.05
CA LYS A 549 -1.09 -58.32 10.59
C LYS A 549 -0.17 -57.26 10.01
N PRO A 550 0.71 -57.59 9.04
CA PRO A 550 1.48 -56.59 8.34
C PRO A 550 0.54 -55.58 7.67
N ALA A 551 0.88 -54.31 7.77
CA ALA A 551 0.19 -53.25 7.04
C ALA A 551 0.27 -53.55 5.53
N PRO A 552 -0.75 -53.16 4.73
CA PRO A 552 -0.63 -53.23 3.28
C PRO A 552 0.58 -52.40 2.82
N PRO A 553 1.28 -52.80 1.74
CA PRO A 553 2.39 -52.03 1.21
C PRO A 553 1.94 -50.60 0.88
N PRO A 554 2.80 -49.59 1.05
CA PRO A 554 2.44 -48.20 0.76
C PRO A 554 1.98 -48.07 -0.70
N PRO A 555 0.95 -47.24 -0.97
CA PRO A 555 0.51 -47.01 -2.34
C PRO A 555 1.66 -46.44 -3.17
N ALA A 556 1.65 -46.71 -4.48
CA ALA A 556 2.62 -46.14 -5.41
C ALA A 556 2.67 -44.61 -5.28
N PRO A 557 3.86 -43.98 -5.36
CA PRO A 557 4.03 -42.56 -5.10
C PRO A 557 3.11 -41.75 -6.01
N ARG A 558 2.27 -40.91 -5.40
CA ARG A 558 1.40 -40.00 -6.13
C ARG A 558 2.26 -38.84 -6.67
N PRO A 559 1.95 -38.29 -7.85
CA PRO A 559 2.58 -37.02 -8.26
C PRO A 559 2.31 -35.96 -7.19
N ALA A 560 3.35 -35.21 -6.81
CA ALA A 560 3.24 -34.20 -5.76
C ALA A 560 2.21 -33.15 -6.17
N VAL A 561 1.11 -33.06 -5.42
CA VAL A 561 0.07 -32.04 -5.60
C VAL A 561 0.56 -30.77 -4.93
N ASP A 562 0.54 -29.64 -5.64
CA ASP A 562 0.79 -28.32 -5.04
C ASP A 562 -0.21 -28.09 -3.89
N PRO A 563 0.26 -27.93 -2.63
CA PRO A 563 -0.61 -27.67 -1.49
C PRO A 563 -1.57 -26.49 -1.68
N LEU A 564 -1.15 -25.47 -2.44
CA LEU A 564 -1.95 -24.27 -2.71
C LEU A 564 -3.14 -24.55 -3.64
N THR A 565 -3.20 -25.73 -4.27
CA THR A 565 -4.30 -26.17 -5.14
C THR A 565 -5.29 -27.13 -4.47
N LEU A 566 -5.00 -27.56 -3.23
CA LEU A 566 -5.83 -28.50 -2.46
C LEU A 566 -7.25 -27.94 -2.25
N PRO A 567 -8.30 -28.79 -2.24
CA PRO A 567 -9.69 -28.32 -2.12
C PRO A 567 -9.93 -27.38 -0.92
N VAL A 568 -9.42 -27.72 0.26
CA VAL A 568 -9.58 -26.92 1.49
C VAL A 568 -8.84 -25.57 1.45
N VAL A 569 -7.82 -25.43 0.59
CA VAL A 569 -7.12 -24.16 0.39
C VAL A 569 -7.84 -23.31 -0.66
N ARG A 570 -8.45 -23.95 -1.66
CA ARG A 570 -9.32 -23.26 -2.63
C ARG A 570 -10.60 -22.75 -1.98
N GLU A 571 -11.26 -23.56 -1.17
CA GLU A 571 -12.43 -23.18 -0.36
C GLU A 571 -12.10 -22.00 0.58
N ALA A 572 -10.89 -21.97 1.14
CA ALA A 572 -10.39 -20.86 1.95
C ALA A 572 -10.11 -19.59 1.13
N LEU A 573 -9.60 -19.72 -0.10
CA LEU A 573 -9.44 -18.60 -1.04
C LEU A 573 -10.80 -18.04 -1.50
N GLU A 574 -11.72 -18.92 -1.89
CA GLU A 574 -13.10 -18.58 -2.26
C GLU A 574 -13.81 -17.87 -1.09
N THR A 575 -13.65 -18.36 0.15
CA THR A 575 -14.15 -17.69 1.36
C THR A 575 -13.61 -16.27 1.54
N LEU A 576 -12.30 -16.05 1.32
CA LEU A 576 -11.67 -14.73 1.47
C LEU A 576 -12.05 -13.77 0.34
N GLU A 577 -12.37 -14.27 -0.85
CA GLU A 577 -12.89 -13.50 -1.97
C GLU A 577 -14.37 -13.09 -1.74
N GLU A 578 -15.23 -14.02 -1.31
CA GLU A 578 -16.62 -13.74 -0.94
C GLU A 578 -16.75 -12.73 0.21
N GLN A 579 -15.78 -12.69 1.13
CA GLN A 579 -15.74 -11.75 2.25
C GLN A 579 -15.17 -10.37 1.90
N ASP A 580 -14.70 -10.16 0.66
CA ASP A 580 -13.84 -9.04 0.23
C ASP A 580 -12.69 -8.77 1.22
N PHE A 581 -11.95 -9.81 1.60
CA PHE A 581 -10.83 -9.66 2.54
C PHE A 581 -9.82 -8.62 2.04
N GLN A 582 -9.53 -8.61 0.74
CA GLN A 582 -8.53 -7.71 0.15
C GLN A 582 -8.99 -6.25 0.17
N GLY A 583 -10.19 -5.92 -0.32
CA GLY A 583 -10.69 -4.55 -0.30
C GLY A 583 -10.81 -4.01 1.13
N ARG A 584 -11.35 -4.83 2.04
CA ARG A 584 -11.61 -4.47 3.44
C ARG A 584 -10.34 -4.29 4.27
N ILE A 585 -9.33 -5.15 4.14
CA ILE A 585 -8.08 -4.98 4.90
C ILE A 585 -7.34 -3.70 4.48
N TRP A 586 -7.37 -3.37 3.19
CA TRP A 586 -6.71 -2.17 2.66
C TRP A 586 -7.38 -0.86 3.10
N ILE A 587 -8.72 -0.80 3.30
CA ILE A 587 -9.40 0.34 3.97
C ILE A 587 -9.32 0.31 5.51
N LYS A 588 -8.62 -0.68 6.07
CA LYS A 588 -8.43 -0.91 7.51
C LYS A 588 -9.77 -1.13 8.24
N ASP A 589 -10.65 -1.92 7.64
CA ASP A 589 -11.89 -2.37 8.26
C ASP A 589 -11.60 -3.38 9.38
N GLY A 590 -11.91 -3.00 10.62
CA GLY A 590 -11.73 -3.87 11.78
C GLY A 590 -12.77 -4.99 11.89
N THR A 591 -13.90 -4.91 11.16
CA THR A 591 -15.01 -5.88 11.22
C THR A 591 -14.75 -7.18 10.45
N ILE A 592 -13.52 -7.38 9.94
CA ILE A 592 -13.06 -8.65 9.36
C ILE A 592 -12.83 -9.70 10.46
N TRP A 593 -12.46 -9.27 11.68
CA TRP A 593 -12.14 -10.14 12.81
C TRP A 593 -13.03 -9.83 14.03
N PRO A 594 -13.28 -10.80 14.92
CA PRO A 594 -14.00 -10.53 16.16
C PRO A 594 -13.10 -9.74 17.14
N GLY A 595 -13.63 -8.71 17.78
CA GLY A 595 -12.92 -7.88 18.76
C GLY A 595 -13.47 -6.45 18.80
N ASP A 596 -12.73 -5.53 19.41
CA ASP A 596 -13.01 -4.10 19.25
C ASP A 596 -12.49 -3.60 17.90
N VAL A 597 -13.41 -3.05 17.10
CA VAL A 597 -13.17 -2.62 15.71
C VAL A 597 -12.16 -1.47 15.65
N MET A 598 -12.14 -0.59 16.64
CA MET A 598 -11.25 0.57 16.68
C MET A 598 -9.85 0.16 17.13
N ASP A 599 -9.71 -0.72 18.13
CA ASP A 599 -8.40 -1.28 18.50
C ASP A 599 -7.77 -2.08 17.34
N ILE A 600 -8.57 -2.89 16.63
CA ILE A 600 -8.12 -3.61 15.42
C ILE A 600 -7.68 -2.62 14.33
N ARG A 601 -8.48 -1.59 14.03
CA ARG A 601 -8.12 -0.53 13.08
C ARG A 601 -6.83 0.20 13.49
N ASN A 602 -6.64 0.40 14.80
CA ASN A 602 -5.44 0.95 15.44
C ASN A 602 -4.30 -0.09 15.63
N ARG A 603 -4.34 -1.21 14.90
CA ARG A 603 -3.24 -2.18 14.74
C ARG A 603 -2.83 -2.41 13.28
N LEU A 604 -3.58 -1.88 12.31
CA LEU A 604 -3.34 -2.03 10.87
C LEU A 604 -2.38 -0.97 10.27
N GLY A 605 -1.46 -0.43 11.07
CA GLY A 605 -0.42 0.51 10.60
C GLY A 605 0.62 -0.13 9.67
N TRP A 606 0.93 -1.41 9.88
CA TRP A 606 1.98 -2.16 9.20
C TRP A 606 1.77 -2.33 7.68
N LEU A 607 0.51 -2.39 7.22
CA LEU A 607 0.13 -2.44 5.79
C LEU A 607 0.79 -1.35 4.93
N THR A 608 1.11 -0.21 5.55
CA THR A 608 1.70 0.97 4.90
C THR A 608 3.15 1.23 5.33
N ALA A 609 3.72 0.39 6.21
CA ALA A 609 5.08 0.57 6.73
C ALA A 609 6.18 0.46 5.67
N PRO A 610 6.14 -0.48 4.68
CA PRO A 610 7.14 -0.51 3.60
C PRO A 610 7.22 0.80 2.82
N THR A 611 6.07 1.37 2.45
CA THR A 611 5.99 2.63 1.71
C THR A 611 6.60 3.78 2.51
N ILE A 612 6.15 3.97 3.76
CA ILE A 612 6.56 5.10 4.61
C ILE A 612 8.05 4.98 4.99
N MET A 613 8.54 3.78 5.31
CA MET A 613 9.94 3.62 5.74
C MET A 613 10.96 3.80 4.60
N ARG A 614 10.55 3.72 3.33
CA ARG A 614 11.44 4.03 2.18
C ARG A 614 11.88 5.50 2.18
N GLU A 615 11.03 6.41 2.64
CA GLU A 615 11.34 7.83 2.81
C GLU A 615 12.43 8.05 3.88
N HIS A 616 12.53 7.14 4.86
CA HIS A 616 13.53 7.16 5.93
C HIS A 616 14.81 6.37 5.62
N ALA A 617 14.93 5.68 4.48
CA ALA A 617 16.05 4.79 4.19
C ALA A 617 17.41 5.50 4.17
N GLU A 618 17.50 6.68 3.55
CA GLU A 618 18.75 7.47 3.51
C GLU A 618 19.09 8.12 4.86
N ASP A 619 18.10 8.45 5.69
CA ASP A 619 18.29 8.97 7.05
C ASP A 619 18.79 7.87 8.01
N LEU A 620 18.23 6.66 7.93
CA LEU A 620 18.72 5.48 8.63
C LEU A 620 20.17 5.14 8.23
N LYS A 621 20.46 5.21 6.92
CA LYS A 621 21.83 5.05 6.41
C LYS A 621 22.75 6.16 6.93
N ALA A 622 22.33 7.42 6.92
CA ALA A 622 23.12 8.55 7.42
C ALA A 622 23.42 8.43 8.92
N PHE A 623 22.47 7.92 9.71
CA PHE A 623 22.67 7.62 11.13
C PHE A 623 23.64 6.45 11.35
N ALA A 624 23.54 5.37 10.56
CA ALA A 624 24.51 4.28 10.62
C ALA A 624 25.92 4.74 10.22
N ASP A 625 26.02 5.62 9.22
CA ASP A 625 27.27 6.30 8.84
C ASP A 625 27.82 7.22 9.96
N GLU A 626 26.97 7.84 10.78
CA GLU A 626 27.38 8.57 11.99
C GLU A 626 27.97 7.62 13.05
N ILE A 627 27.22 6.58 13.45
CA ILE A 627 27.64 5.61 14.46
C ILE A 627 28.97 4.93 14.07
N ARG A 628 29.12 4.59 12.79
CA ARG A 628 30.37 4.08 12.20
C ARG A 628 31.55 5.04 12.38
N ARG A 629 31.36 6.35 12.16
CA ARG A 629 32.40 7.37 12.37
C ARG A 629 32.75 7.59 13.85
N VAL A 630 31.83 7.31 14.77
CA VAL A 630 32.06 7.38 16.22
C VAL A 630 32.87 6.18 16.76
N GLN A 631 33.06 5.13 15.96
CA GLN A 631 33.89 3.96 16.29
C GLN A 631 33.48 3.22 17.58
N PHE A 632 32.18 3.16 17.83
CA PHE A 632 31.58 2.14 18.69
C PHE A 632 31.99 0.75 18.18
N THR A 633 32.27 -0.17 19.11
CA THR A 633 32.64 -1.57 18.78
C THR A 633 31.45 -2.50 18.82
N HIS A 634 30.49 -2.19 19.69
CA HIS A 634 29.32 -3.01 19.95
C HIS A 634 28.07 -2.15 20.02
N ILE A 635 26.93 -2.76 19.71
CA ILE A 635 25.61 -2.30 20.08
C ILE A 635 24.98 -3.35 20.98
N VAL A 636 24.30 -2.93 22.04
CA VAL A 636 23.40 -3.81 22.80
C VAL A 636 21.99 -3.29 22.62
N LEU A 637 21.12 -4.12 22.05
CA LEU A 637 19.69 -3.88 21.96
C LEU A 637 19.03 -4.34 23.26
N LEU A 638 18.36 -3.42 23.95
CA LEU A 638 17.60 -3.66 25.17
C LEU A 638 16.11 -3.65 24.78
N GLY A 639 15.50 -4.82 24.65
CA GLY A 639 14.16 -4.98 24.09
C GLY A 639 13.76 -6.45 23.98
N MET A 640 12.46 -6.74 23.91
CA MET A 640 11.93 -8.11 23.89
C MET A 640 10.86 -8.32 22.80
N GLY A 641 10.66 -9.57 22.39
CA GLY A 641 9.62 -9.97 21.44
C GLY A 641 9.72 -9.23 20.12
N GLY A 642 8.64 -8.57 19.69
CA GLY A 642 8.62 -7.82 18.42
C GLY A 642 9.60 -6.65 18.36
N SER A 643 10.09 -6.17 19.53
CA SER A 643 11.12 -5.14 19.62
C SER A 643 12.57 -5.69 19.57
N SER A 644 12.77 -7.02 19.46
CA SER A 644 14.09 -7.66 19.33
C SER A 644 14.18 -8.71 18.22
N LEU A 645 13.20 -9.60 18.03
CA LEU A 645 13.33 -10.79 17.16
C LEU A 645 13.67 -10.46 15.71
N SER A 646 13.03 -9.44 15.11
CA SER A 646 13.37 -8.99 13.75
C SER A 646 14.83 -8.52 13.63
N SER A 647 15.37 -7.91 14.68
CA SER A 647 16.78 -7.50 14.75
C SER A 647 17.73 -8.68 14.88
N GLU A 648 17.31 -9.76 15.55
CA GLU A 648 18.06 -11.01 15.60
C GLU A 648 18.08 -11.71 14.22
N VAL A 649 16.96 -11.73 13.49
CA VAL A 649 16.90 -12.21 12.10
C VAL A 649 17.95 -11.50 11.23
N PHE A 650 18.00 -10.16 11.29
CA PHE A 650 19.00 -9.37 10.56
C PHE A 650 20.43 -9.68 11.02
N THR A 651 20.66 -9.76 12.34
CA THR A 651 21.99 -10.01 12.93
C THR A 651 22.55 -11.37 12.51
N LEU A 652 21.75 -12.43 12.60
CA LEU A 652 22.17 -13.80 12.29
C LEU A 652 22.23 -14.07 10.78
N THR A 653 21.38 -13.44 9.97
CA THR A 653 21.37 -13.61 8.51
C THR A 653 22.49 -12.83 7.80
N PHE A 654 22.75 -11.59 8.20
CA PHE A 654 23.71 -10.71 7.50
C PHE A 654 25.05 -10.58 8.22
N GLY A 655 25.06 -10.59 9.56
CA GLY A 655 26.19 -10.15 10.37
C GLY A 655 26.52 -8.66 10.21
N SER A 656 27.49 -8.17 10.97
CA SER A 656 28.00 -6.80 10.85
C SER A 656 28.88 -6.65 9.62
N LYS A 657 28.58 -5.68 8.75
CA LYS A 657 29.49 -5.32 7.64
C LYS A 657 30.79 -4.74 8.21
N MET A 658 31.91 -4.98 7.52
CA MET A 658 33.23 -4.52 7.95
C MET A 658 33.25 -3.00 8.26
N GLY A 659 33.60 -2.66 9.50
CA GLY A 659 33.65 -1.29 10.01
C GLY A 659 32.37 -0.79 10.68
N PHE A 660 31.28 -1.56 10.68
CA PHE A 660 30.12 -1.36 11.55
C PHE A 660 30.31 -2.12 12.88
N PRO A 661 29.67 -1.69 13.98
CA PRO A 661 29.75 -2.37 15.28
C PRO A 661 29.01 -3.72 15.31
N ASP A 662 29.42 -4.61 16.22
CA ASP A 662 28.75 -5.88 16.47
C ASP A 662 27.48 -5.70 17.31
N LEU A 663 26.34 -6.16 16.79
CA LEU A 663 25.04 -6.09 17.45
C LEU A 663 24.79 -7.32 18.34
N LEU A 664 24.44 -7.06 19.60
CA LEU A 664 24.07 -8.05 20.60
C LEU A 664 22.62 -7.83 21.03
N MET A 665 21.81 -8.88 21.04
CA MET A 665 20.50 -8.86 21.69
C MET A 665 20.66 -9.00 23.21
N LEU A 666 19.82 -8.31 23.97
CA LEU A 666 19.61 -8.54 25.39
C LEU A 666 18.13 -8.31 25.74
N ASP A 667 17.40 -9.41 25.65
CA ASP A 667 15.96 -9.56 25.82
C ASP A 667 15.58 -10.31 27.12
N SER A 668 16.56 -10.53 28.00
CA SER A 668 16.39 -11.31 29.22
C SER A 668 16.94 -10.59 30.44
N THR A 669 16.21 -10.70 31.55
CA THR A 669 16.61 -10.24 32.88
C THR A 669 17.46 -11.26 33.64
N ASP A 670 17.79 -12.42 33.04
CA ASP A 670 18.74 -13.39 33.59
C ASP A 670 20.11 -12.71 33.87
N PRO A 671 20.59 -12.69 35.13
CA PRO A 671 21.93 -12.19 35.45
C PRO A 671 23.04 -12.91 34.67
N GLY A 672 22.83 -14.16 34.27
CA GLY A 672 23.72 -14.89 33.38
C GLY A 672 23.77 -14.28 31.98
N ALA A 673 22.64 -13.94 31.37
CA ALA A 673 22.53 -13.28 30.06
C ALA A 673 23.17 -11.90 30.08
N ILE A 674 22.84 -11.10 31.10
CA ILE A 674 23.43 -9.78 31.32
C ILE A 674 24.95 -9.91 31.46
N LYS A 675 25.46 -10.90 32.21
CA LYS A 675 26.90 -11.18 32.31
C LYS A 675 27.52 -11.61 30.97
N ARG A 676 26.88 -12.49 30.20
CA ARG A 676 27.36 -12.92 28.86
C ARG A 676 27.50 -11.75 27.88
N VAL A 677 26.69 -10.70 28.02
CA VAL A 677 26.86 -9.44 27.27
C VAL A 677 28.01 -8.60 27.85
N LEU A 678 28.06 -8.39 29.16
CA LEU A 678 29.14 -7.64 29.84
C LEU A 678 30.54 -8.21 29.57
N ASP A 679 30.67 -9.54 29.50
CA ASP A 679 31.94 -10.24 29.22
C ASP A 679 32.45 -10.01 27.78
N ARG A 680 31.60 -9.53 26.87
CA ARG A 680 31.95 -9.24 25.46
C ARG A 680 32.21 -7.76 25.19
N ILE A 681 31.54 -6.86 25.89
CA ILE A 681 31.54 -5.43 25.57
C ILE A 681 32.56 -4.61 26.38
N THR A 682 32.95 -3.46 25.84
CA THR A 682 33.55 -2.38 26.63
C THR A 682 32.53 -1.25 26.73
N VAL A 683 32.01 -0.97 27.94
CA VAL A 683 30.88 -0.04 28.15
C VAL A 683 31.10 1.32 27.48
N GLY A 684 32.28 1.94 27.64
CA GLY A 684 32.62 3.22 26.99
C GLY A 684 32.82 3.17 25.46
N ARG A 685 32.74 1.99 24.84
CA ARG A 685 32.78 1.76 23.38
C ARG A 685 31.53 1.03 22.87
N THR A 686 30.43 1.11 23.61
CA THR A 686 29.15 0.45 23.30
C THR A 686 28.04 1.48 23.12
N LEU A 687 27.18 1.27 22.12
CA LEU A 687 25.92 2.00 21.96
C LEU A 687 24.77 1.13 22.49
N PHE A 688 23.80 1.73 23.18
CA PHE A 688 22.64 1.03 23.74
C PHE A 688 21.37 1.47 23.01
N VAL A 689 20.64 0.53 22.42
CA VAL A 689 19.36 0.80 21.75
C VAL A 689 18.25 0.36 22.69
N VAL A 690 17.55 1.32 23.30
CA VAL A 690 16.40 1.08 24.18
C VAL A 690 15.16 0.94 23.29
N SER A 691 14.66 -0.29 23.18
CA SER A 691 13.65 -0.71 22.21
C SER A 691 12.39 -1.21 22.94
N THR A 692 11.34 -0.40 22.97
CA THR A 692 10.04 -0.77 23.57
C THR A 692 8.93 0.11 23.02
N LYS A 693 7.83 -0.51 22.54
CA LYS A 693 6.66 0.20 22.01
C LYS A 693 6.03 1.17 23.01
N SER A 694 5.73 0.72 24.21
CA SER A 694 5.01 1.51 25.22
C SER A 694 5.89 2.51 25.96
N GLY A 695 7.21 2.40 25.86
CA GLY A 695 8.15 3.11 26.72
C GLY A 695 8.12 2.66 28.20
N THR A 696 7.48 1.53 28.51
CA THR A 696 7.23 1.07 29.90
C THR A 696 7.54 -0.40 30.17
N THR A 697 8.02 -1.18 29.19
CA THR A 697 8.35 -2.61 29.35
C THR A 697 9.36 -2.79 30.50
N THR A 698 8.95 -3.44 31.59
CA THR A 698 9.72 -3.55 32.85
C THR A 698 11.14 -4.05 32.63
N GLU A 699 11.28 -5.07 31.80
CA GLU A 699 12.52 -5.72 31.44
C GLU A 699 13.46 -4.74 30.73
N THR A 700 13.02 -4.16 29.60
CA THR A 700 13.75 -3.11 28.86
C THR A 700 14.17 -1.94 29.76
N MET A 701 13.26 -1.47 30.63
CA MET A 701 13.52 -0.29 31.46
C MET A 701 14.47 -0.60 32.64
N SER A 702 14.42 -1.81 33.19
CA SER A 702 15.37 -2.28 34.20
C SER A 702 16.78 -2.47 33.61
N LEU A 703 16.87 -3.02 32.40
CA LEU A 703 18.12 -3.13 31.64
C LEU A 703 18.68 -1.75 31.29
N TYR A 704 17.84 -0.81 30.84
CA TYR A 704 18.27 0.57 30.62
C TYR A 704 18.83 1.20 31.90
N ALA A 705 18.12 1.09 33.04
CA ALA A 705 18.60 1.65 34.30
C ALA A 705 19.95 1.05 34.73
N PHE A 706 20.12 -0.27 34.56
CA PHE A 706 21.38 -0.97 34.82
C PHE A 706 22.52 -0.45 33.94
N PHE A 707 22.40 -0.51 32.60
CA PHE A 707 23.47 -0.06 31.70
C PHE A 707 23.72 1.46 31.79
N ARG A 708 22.68 2.26 32.09
CA ARG A 708 22.83 3.69 32.38
C ARG A 708 23.73 3.93 33.59
N SER A 709 23.56 3.18 34.68
CA SER A 709 24.42 3.30 35.87
C SER A 709 25.88 2.96 35.56
N LEU A 710 26.14 1.96 34.70
CA LEU A 710 27.49 1.59 34.26
C LEU A 710 28.14 2.65 33.36
N VAL A 711 27.35 3.26 32.45
CA VAL A 711 27.82 4.39 31.63
C VAL A 711 28.13 5.61 32.50
N GLU A 712 27.28 5.93 33.49
CA GLU A 712 27.53 7.07 34.39
C GLU A 712 28.70 6.82 35.35
N ALA A 713 28.94 5.58 35.77
CA ALA A 713 30.13 5.21 36.55
C ALA A 713 31.45 5.45 35.79
N ALA A 714 31.43 5.35 34.45
CA ALA A 714 32.56 5.70 33.58
C ALA A 714 32.74 7.22 33.37
N LYS A 715 31.83 8.05 33.88
CA LYS A 715 31.86 9.54 33.86
C LYS A 715 32.14 10.20 32.48
N PRO A 716 31.50 9.76 31.37
CA PRO A 716 31.60 10.46 30.09
C PRO A 716 30.95 11.86 30.19
N PRO A 717 31.38 12.83 29.37
CA PRO A 717 30.87 14.21 29.44
C PRO A 717 29.40 14.36 28.98
N LYS A 718 28.86 13.38 28.24
CA LYS A 718 27.45 13.31 27.83
C LYS A 718 26.98 11.84 27.83
N PRO A 719 26.61 11.26 28.99
CA PRO A 719 26.24 9.84 29.09
C PRO A 719 25.05 9.45 28.21
N GLY A 720 24.11 10.37 27.93
CA GLY A 720 23.01 10.13 27.00
C GLY A 720 23.44 9.85 25.56
N MET A 721 24.60 10.34 25.11
CA MET A 721 25.09 10.13 23.74
C MET A 721 25.56 8.68 23.46
N GLN A 722 25.45 7.78 24.45
CA GLN A 722 25.58 6.33 24.27
C GLN A 722 24.23 5.60 24.14
N PHE A 723 23.09 6.30 24.22
CA PHE A 723 21.76 5.72 24.16
C PHE A 723 20.97 6.21 22.94
N VAL A 724 20.19 5.31 22.35
CA VAL A 724 19.20 5.55 21.30
C VAL A 724 17.86 5.02 21.81
N ALA A 725 16.76 5.71 21.55
CA ALA A 725 15.42 5.23 21.83
C ALA A 725 14.70 4.83 20.54
N VAL A 726 14.00 3.69 20.55
CA VAL A 726 13.04 3.29 19.53
C VAL A 726 11.73 2.97 20.24
N THR A 727 10.70 3.77 19.99
CA THR A 727 9.45 3.80 20.79
C THR A 727 8.31 4.42 19.97
N ASP A 728 7.10 4.46 20.51
CA ASP A 728 5.99 5.23 19.91
C ASP A 728 6.04 6.72 20.33
N ALA A 729 5.44 7.59 19.53
CA ALA A 729 5.22 8.99 19.89
C ALA A 729 4.28 9.15 21.11
N GLY A 730 4.58 10.11 21.99
CA GLY A 730 3.87 10.42 23.23
C GLY A 730 4.33 9.62 24.47
N THR A 731 5.22 8.64 24.30
CA THR A 731 5.59 7.65 25.32
C THR A 731 6.47 8.20 26.46
N PRO A 732 6.52 7.52 27.62
CA PRO A 732 7.48 7.85 28.68
C PRO A 732 8.95 7.75 28.25
N LEU A 733 9.28 6.82 27.32
CA LEU A 733 10.64 6.66 26.81
C LEU A 733 11.05 7.80 25.88
N GLU A 734 10.15 8.37 25.08
CA GLU A 734 10.43 9.60 24.31
C GLU A 734 10.82 10.76 25.24
N LYS A 735 10.02 10.99 26.29
CA LYS A 735 10.25 12.05 27.29
C LYS A 735 11.57 11.82 28.03
N LEU A 736 11.83 10.59 28.47
CA LEU A 736 13.09 10.19 29.09
C LEU A 736 14.29 10.39 28.16
N ALA A 737 14.16 10.05 26.88
CA ALA A 737 15.23 10.20 25.90
C ALA A 737 15.60 11.68 25.69
N ALA A 738 14.60 12.57 25.64
CA ALA A 738 14.81 14.01 25.61
C ALA A 738 15.46 14.53 26.91
N GLU A 739 14.90 14.21 28.08
CA GLU A 739 15.42 14.63 29.39
C GLU A 739 16.85 14.19 29.65
N LYS A 740 17.21 12.97 29.24
CA LYS A 740 18.53 12.37 29.53
C LYS A 740 19.53 12.56 28.38
N GLY A 741 19.17 13.34 27.35
CA GLY A 741 20.03 13.73 26.24
C GLY A 741 20.51 12.55 25.40
N PHE A 742 19.59 11.65 25.02
CA PHE A 742 19.89 10.52 24.14
C PHE A 742 20.45 11.00 22.80
N ARG A 743 21.27 10.19 22.14
CA ARG A 743 21.85 10.52 20.83
C ARG A 743 20.77 10.74 19.77
N ARG A 744 19.76 9.86 19.77
CA ARG A 744 18.64 9.91 18.83
C ARG A 744 17.42 9.18 19.39
N THR A 745 16.24 9.65 19.02
CA THR A 745 14.95 8.99 19.24
C THR A 745 14.32 8.70 17.88
N PHE A 746 13.84 7.49 17.68
CA PHE A 746 13.04 7.08 16.53
C PHE A 746 11.62 6.81 17.01
N LEU A 747 10.64 7.47 16.39
CA LEU A 747 9.23 7.43 16.76
C LEU A 747 8.45 6.63 15.73
N ASN A 748 7.86 5.51 16.13
CA ASN A 748 6.98 4.73 15.29
C ASN A 748 5.53 5.23 15.38
N PRO A 749 4.72 5.03 14.33
CA PRO A 749 3.26 5.15 14.43
C PRO A 749 2.71 4.10 15.40
N ALA A 750 2.01 4.55 16.45
CA ALA A 750 1.42 3.67 17.46
C ALA A 750 0.38 2.67 16.91
N THR A 751 -0.06 2.86 15.66
CA THR A 751 -0.93 1.95 14.91
C THR A 751 -0.25 0.67 14.42
N ILE A 752 1.07 0.52 14.59
CA ILE A 752 1.82 -0.71 14.22
C ILE A 752 1.85 -1.68 15.41
N GLY A 753 1.38 -2.93 15.24
CA GLY A 753 1.45 -3.96 16.27
C GLY A 753 2.89 -4.43 16.56
N GLY A 754 3.19 -4.87 17.78
CA GLY A 754 4.58 -5.21 18.18
C GLY A 754 5.24 -6.28 17.31
N ARG A 755 4.61 -7.45 17.17
CA ARG A 755 5.06 -8.52 16.25
C ARG A 755 4.95 -8.16 14.76
N TYR A 756 4.17 -7.13 14.42
CA TYR A 756 3.95 -6.56 13.09
C TYR A 756 4.86 -5.34 12.81
N SER A 757 6.05 -5.27 13.44
CA SER A 757 6.94 -4.09 13.38
C SER A 757 8.32 -4.37 12.77
N ALA A 758 8.50 -5.53 12.13
CA ALA A 758 9.78 -5.90 11.51
C ALA A 758 10.24 -4.89 10.44
N LEU A 759 9.28 -4.31 9.71
CA LEU A 759 9.49 -3.28 8.68
C LEU A 759 9.22 -1.86 9.19
N SER A 760 9.38 -1.60 10.48
CA SER A 760 9.37 -0.27 11.09
C SER A 760 10.74 0.05 11.72
N PHE A 761 10.92 1.21 12.37
CA PHE A 761 12.17 1.53 13.06
C PHE A 761 12.61 0.47 14.09
N PHE A 762 11.70 -0.37 14.60
CA PHE A 762 12.03 -1.48 15.51
C PHE A 762 12.99 -2.51 14.88
N GLY A 763 12.75 -2.94 13.64
CA GLY A 763 13.69 -3.80 12.90
C GLY A 763 14.74 -3.02 12.10
N LEU A 764 14.35 -1.88 11.52
CA LEU A 764 15.17 -1.16 10.55
C LEU A 764 16.32 -0.36 11.18
N VAL A 765 16.17 0.18 12.40
CA VAL A 765 17.29 0.89 13.06
C VAL A 765 18.44 -0.08 13.39
N PRO A 766 18.21 -1.24 14.04
CA PRO A 766 19.29 -2.19 14.32
C PRO A 766 19.90 -2.80 13.04
N ALA A 767 19.06 -3.08 12.02
CA ALA A 767 19.53 -3.53 10.70
C ALA A 767 20.45 -2.50 10.00
N ALA A 768 20.07 -1.21 10.02
CA ALA A 768 20.90 -0.14 9.46
C ALA A 768 22.25 -0.06 10.16
N LEU A 769 22.24 -0.19 11.50
CA LEU A 769 23.42 -0.03 12.35
C LEU A 769 24.47 -1.16 12.19
N ILE A 770 24.08 -2.36 11.74
CA ILE A 770 25.02 -3.42 11.30
C ILE A 770 25.38 -3.32 9.81
N GLY A 771 24.74 -2.39 9.08
CA GLY A 771 25.01 -2.09 7.69
C GLY A 771 24.14 -2.81 6.65
N VAL A 772 22.98 -3.38 7.02
CA VAL A 772 22.02 -3.95 6.03
C VAL A 772 21.64 -2.87 5.00
N ASP A 773 21.42 -3.28 3.75
CA ASP A 773 20.94 -2.37 2.70
C ASP A 773 19.44 -2.11 2.88
N ILE A 774 19.10 -1.14 3.72
CA ILE A 774 17.72 -0.79 4.08
C ILE A 774 16.90 -0.37 2.86
N LYS A 775 17.51 0.31 1.88
CA LYS A 775 16.82 0.72 0.66
C LYS A 775 16.38 -0.48 -0.14
N SER A 776 17.31 -1.39 -0.47
CA SER A 776 17.00 -2.58 -1.26
C SER A 776 16.09 -3.56 -0.51
N LEU A 777 16.26 -3.70 0.81
CA LEU A 777 15.36 -4.47 1.69
C LEU A 777 13.91 -3.97 1.60
N LEU A 778 13.71 -2.65 1.68
CA LEU A 778 12.38 -2.04 1.59
C LEU A 778 11.82 -2.01 0.16
N GLU A 779 12.68 -2.02 -0.86
CA GLU A 779 12.25 -2.23 -2.26
C GLU A 779 11.74 -3.66 -2.49
N ARG A 780 12.32 -4.68 -1.83
CA ARG A 780 11.73 -6.04 -1.81
C ARG A 780 10.39 -6.07 -1.06
N ALA A 781 10.30 -5.40 0.09
CA ALA A 781 9.06 -5.27 0.84
C ALA A 781 7.95 -4.58 0.04
N GLN A 782 8.28 -3.51 -0.68
CA GLN A 782 7.38 -2.78 -1.58
C GLN A 782 6.85 -3.69 -2.70
N GLY A 783 7.72 -4.49 -3.33
CA GLY A 783 7.29 -5.44 -4.37
C GLY A 783 6.34 -6.53 -3.84
N MET A 784 6.51 -6.97 -2.58
CA MET A 784 5.53 -7.87 -1.95
C MET A 784 4.21 -7.16 -1.64
N LEU A 785 4.27 -5.93 -1.15
CA LEU A 785 3.11 -5.10 -0.86
C LEU A 785 2.25 -4.89 -2.12
N GLU A 786 2.88 -4.54 -3.24
CA GLU A 786 2.24 -4.37 -4.55
C GLU A 786 1.68 -5.70 -5.07
N GLY A 787 2.43 -6.81 -4.93
CA GLY A 787 1.94 -8.17 -5.20
C GLY A 787 0.79 -8.62 -4.30
N CYS A 788 0.50 -7.89 -3.22
CA CYS A 788 -0.61 -8.14 -2.29
C CYS A 788 -1.72 -7.07 -2.36
N GLY A 789 -1.73 -6.25 -3.42
CA GLY A 789 -2.72 -5.19 -3.63
C GLY A 789 -4.15 -5.69 -3.88
N THR A 790 -5.13 -4.78 -3.82
CA THR A 790 -6.55 -5.07 -4.11
C THR A 790 -6.82 -5.44 -5.57
N ASP A 791 -5.83 -5.24 -6.44
CA ASP A 791 -5.84 -5.47 -7.88
C ASP A 791 -5.18 -6.78 -8.31
N VAL A 792 -4.56 -7.50 -7.38
CA VAL A 792 -4.12 -8.88 -7.58
C VAL A 792 -5.28 -9.81 -7.22
N ALA A 793 -5.57 -10.81 -8.05
CA ALA A 793 -6.62 -11.78 -7.77
C ALA A 793 -6.33 -12.54 -6.47
N THR A 794 -7.36 -12.89 -5.70
CA THR A 794 -7.24 -13.60 -4.40
C THR A 794 -6.41 -14.87 -4.52
N ALA A 795 -6.59 -15.61 -5.62
CA ALA A 795 -5.87 -16.85 -5.93
C ALA A 795 -4.41 -16.66 -6.36
N ASP A 796 -3.97 -15.42 -6.63
CA ASP A 796 -2.59 -15.07 -7.03
C ASP A 796 -1.83 -14.30 -5.94
N ASN A 797 -2.53 -13.51 -5.10
CA ASN A 797 -1.95 -12.74 -3.99
C ASN A 797 -1.14 -13.64 -3.02
N PRO A 798 0.19 -13.47 -2.89
CA PRO A 798 1.05 -14.44 -2.22
C PRO A 798 0.88 -14.46 -0.69
N GLY A 799 0.52 -13.33 -0.06
CA GLY A 799 0.22 -13.29 1.37
C GLY A 799 -1.14 -13.94 1.67
N VAL A 800 -2.16 -13.62 0.87
CA VAL A 800 -3.49 -14.21 1.00
C VAL A 800 -3.48 -15.71 0.70
N ARG A 801 -2.77 -16.18 -0.32
CA ARG A 801 -2.57 -17.62 -0.61
C ARG A 801 -1.93 -18.37 0.55
N LEU A 802 -0.89 -17.80 1.17
CA LEU A 802 -0.24 -18.42 2.32
C LEU A 802 -1.19 -18.45 3.53
N GLY A 803 -1.91 -17.36 3.81
CA GLY A 803 -2.90 -17.32 4.88
C GLY A 803 -4.09 -18.27 4.66
N ALA A 804 -4.58 -18.39 3.43
CA ALA A 804 -5.60 -19.35 3.03
C ALA A 804 -5.13 -20.79 3.18
N ALA A 805 -3.86 -21.07 2.85
CA ALA A 805 -3.26 -22.38 3.07
C ALA A 805 -3.17 -22.70 4.57
N LEU A 806 -2.65 -21.79 5.40
CA LEU A 806 -2.52 -21.99 6.84
C LEU A 806 -3.89 -22.14 7.52
N GLY A 807 -4.83 -21.22 7.28
CA GLY A 807 -6.17 -21.25 7.87
C GLY A 807 -7.04 -22.40 7.37
N GLY A 808 -7.01 -22.70 6.08
CA GLY A 808 -7.76 -23.80 5.47
C GLY A 808 -7.25 -25.19 5.88
N LEU A 809 -5.92 -25.37 5.98
CA LEU A 809 -5.33 -26.61 6.49
C LEU A 809 -5.59 -26.77 8.00
N ALA A 810 -5.51 -25.70 8.80
CA ALA A 810 -5.85 -25.75 10.22
C ALA A 810 -7.33 -26.13 10.46
N ARG A 811 -8.28 -25.54 9.71
CA ARG A 811 -9.70 -25.95 9.69
C ARG A 811 -9.87 -27.44 9.34
N ALA A 812 -9.01 -27.98 8.48
CA ALA A 812 -8.99 -29.39 8.08
C ALA A 812 -8.22 -30.31 9.04
N GLY A 813 -7.83 -29.83 10.23
CA GLY A 813 -7.10 -30.62 11.25
C GLY A 813 -5.59 -30.72 11.01
N ARG A 814 -5.01 -29.85 10.17
CA ARG A 814 -3.57 -29.70 9.94
C ARG A 814 -3.06 -28.36 10.50
N ASP A 815 -3.03 -28.28 11.82
CA ASP A 815 -2.71 -27.08 12.60
C ASP A 815 -1.20 -26.89 12.86
N LYS A 816 -0.37 -27.93 12.69
CA LYS A 816 1.07 -27.88 13.03
C LYS A 816 1.92 -27.47 11.84
N VAL A 817 2.42 -26.24 11.89
CA VAL A 817 3.17 -25.55 10.83
C VAL A 817 4.67 -25.74 11.08
N THR A 818 5.23 -26.73 10.40
CA THR A 818 6.65 -27.11 10.54
C THR A 818 7.49 -26.24 9.63
N LEU A 819 8.36 -25.42 10.20
CA LEU A 819 9.17 -24.45 9.46
C LEU A 819 10.52 -25.06 9.08
N VAL A 820 10.94 -24.84 7.83
CA VAL A 820 12.20 -25.38 7.27
C VAL A 820 12.93 -24.27 6.54
N PHE A 821 14.20 -24.05 6.85
CA PHE A 821 14.98 -22.93 6.32
C PHE A 821 16.30 -23.39 5.71
N SER A 822 16.81 -22.64 4.73
CA SER A 822 18.26 -22.56 4.52
C SER A 822 18.94 -22.12 5.82
N GLU A 823 20.08 -22.69 6.21
CA GLU A 823 20.73 -22.38 7.51
C GLU A 823 20.96 -20.87 7.71
N LYS A 824 21.31 -20.14 6.65
CA LYS A 824 21.49 -18.67 6.69
C LYS A 824 20.21 -17.89 7.00
N LEU A 825 19.04 -18.47 6.77
CA LEU A 825 17.72 -17.90 7.06
C LEU A 825 17.10 -18.46 8.36
N ARG A 826 17.74 -19.40 9.06
CA ARG A 826 17.13 -20.15 10.19
C ARG A 826 16.56 -19.26 11.30
N ALA A 827 17.15 -18.10 11.54
CA ALA A 827 16.64 -17.13 12.52
C ALA A 827 15.23 -16.59 12.21
N LEU A 828 14.79 -16.62 10.94
CA LEU A 828 13.43 -16.23 10.54
C LEU A 828 12.36 -17.10 11.21
N GLY A 829 12.69 -18.36 11.54
CA GLY A 829 11.78 -19.29 12.22
C GLY A 829 11.22 -18.74 13.52
N THR A 830 12.07 -18.21 14.39
CA THR A 830 11.69 -17.69 15.69
C THR A 830 10.82 -16.43 15.60
N TRP A 831 10.99 -15.60 14.56
CA TRP A 831 10.08 -14.46 14.30
C TRP A 831 8.72 -14.93 13.74
N ILE A 832 8.70 -15.90 12.82
CA ILE A 832 7.46 -16.51 12.33
C ILE A 832 6.73 -17.24 13.47
N GLU A 833 7.45 -17.87 14.40
CA GLU A 833 6.91 -18.52 15.58
C GLU A 833 6.13 -17.51 16.44
N GLN A 834 6.75 -16.37 16.81
CA GLN A 834 6.03 -15.31 17.53
C GLN A 834 4.82 -14.82 16.73
N LEU A 835 5.00 -14.51 15.44
CA LEU A 835 3.95 -13.94 14.61
C LEU A 835 2.71 -14.86 14.54
N LEU A 836 2.91 -16.16 14.29
CA LEU A 836 1.81 -17.12 14.18
C LEU A 836 1.23 -17.47 15.55
N ALA A 837 2.06 -17.74 16.57
CA ALA A 837 1.57 -18.15 17.88
C ALA A 837 0.79 -17.03 18.59
N GLU A 838 1.33 -15.80 18.66
CA GLU A 838 0.64 -14.68 19.32
C GLU A 838 -0.55 -14.13 18.52
N SER A 839 -0.63 -14.37 17.21
CA SER A 839 -1.77 -13.94 16.41
C SER A 839 -2.89 -14.97 16.41
N LEU A 840 -2.56 -16.26 16.29
CA LEU A 840 -3.51 -17.34 15.98
C LEU A 840 -3.71 -18.34 17.13
N GLY A 841 -2.79 -18.47 18.09
CA GLY A 841 -2.90 -19.42 19.21
C GLY A 841 -3.85 -18.94 20.31
N LYS A 842 -5.16 -18.87 20.04
CA LYS A 842 -6.15 -18.20 20.91
C LYS A 842 -7.47 -18.98 21.01
N GLN A 843 -8.15 -18.84 22.16
CA GLN A 843 -9.50 -19.38 22.39
C GLN A 843 -9.60 -20.92 22.20
N GLY A 844 -8.49 -21.66 22.31
CA GLY A 844 -8.43 -23.10 22.00
C GLY A 844 -8.43 -23.45 20.50
N LYS A 845 -8.36 -22.44 19.62
CA LYS A 845 -8.11 -22.54 18.17
C LYS A 845 -6.65 -22.16 17.88
N GLY A 846 -6.19 -22.39 16.64
CA GLY A 846 -5.01 -21.74 16.10
C GLY A 846 -4.20 -22.56 15.10
N VAL A 847 -2.95 -22.14 14.91
CA VAL A 847 -1.87 -22.97 14.37
C VAL A 847 -0.76 -23.07 15.40
N VAL A 848 -0.06 -24.19 15.41
CA VAL A 848 1.14 -24.42 16.22
C VAL A 848 2.36 -24.31 15.30
N PRO A 849 3.08 -23.18 15.28
CA PRO A 849 4.38 -23.13 14.62
C PRO A 849 5.36 -24.09 15.31
N VAL A 850 6.23 -24.70 14.51
CA VAL A 850 7.29 -25.60 14.98
C VAL A 850 8.58 -25.23 14.25
N ASP A 851 9.42 -24.44 14.91
CA ASP A 851 10.77 -24.09 14.47
C ASP A 851 11.81 -25.15 14.91
N GLY A 852 12.96 -25.20 14.25
CA GLY A 852 14.12 -26.02 14.64
C GLY A 852 13.97 -27.55 14.55
N GLU A 853 12.81 -28.09 14.16
CA GLU A 853 12.58 -29.53 14.08
C GLU A 853 13.39 -30.18 12.94
N THR A 854 14.22 -31.16 13.29
CA THR A 854 15.01 -31.92 12.30
C THR A 854 14.09 -32.86 11.51
N LEU A 855 14.09 -32.75 10.19
CA LEU A 855 13.22 -33.54 9.30
C LEU A 855 13.49 -35.04 9.37
N GLY A 856 12.54 -35.78 9.96
CA GLY A 856 12.53 -37.24 10.03
C GLY A 856 11.99 -37.92 8.76
N PRO A 857 11.87 -39.26 8.76
CA PRO A 857 11.13 -39.99 7.74
C PRO A 857 9.61 -39.84 7.98
N PRO A 858 8.74 -39.98 6.95
CA PRO A 858 7.32 -39.61 7.06
C PRO A 858 6.55 -40.29 8.20
N GLU A 859 6.95 -41.51 8.59
CA GLU A 859 6.27 -42.34 9.59
C GLU A 859 6.32 -41.79 11.02
N VAL A 860 7.15 -40.76 11.29
CA VAL A 860 7.18 -40.08 12.61
C VAL A 860 6.17 -38.93 12.72
N TYR A 861 5.55 -38.53 11.60
CA TYR A 861 4.66 -37.37 11.54
C TYR A 861 3.19 -37.76 11.51
N GLY A 862 2.36 -37.00 12.24
CA GLY A 862 0.92 -37.15 12.19
C GLY A 862 0.30 -36.60 10.89
N GLY A 863 -0.95 -36.96 10.65
CA GLY A 863 -1.79 -36.37 9.60
C GLY A 863 -2.15 -34.90 9.85
N ASP A 864 -1.62 -34.30 10.93
CA ASP A 864 -1.80 -32.95 11.44
C ASP A 864 -0.71 -31.95 11.01
N ARG A 865 0.38 -32.44 10.39
CA ARG A 865 1.46 -31.57 9.89
C ARG A 865 1.13 -30.91 8.55
N VAL A 866 1.58 -29.67 8.41
CA VAL A 866 1.97 -28.99 7.18
C VAL A 866 3.43 -28.55 7.31
N PHE A 867 4.19 -28.57 6.22
CA PHE A 867 5.57 -28.09 6.17
C PHE A 867 5.64 -26.83 5.29
N VAL A 868 6.38 -25.81 5.73
CA VAL A 868 6.67 -24.62 4.94
C VAL A 868 8.18 -24.43 4.86
N ALA A 869 8.72 -24.61 3.66
CA ALA A 869 10.13 -24.44 3.36
C ALA A 869 10.41 -23.05 2.79
N VAL A 870 11.33 -22.31 3.40
CA VAL A 870 11.77 -20.97 2.98
C VAL A 870 13.28 -21.04 2.68
N THR A 871 13.63 -21.15 1.40
CA THR A 871 14.97 -21.55 0.95
C THR A 871 15.58 -20.52 0.00
N LEU A 872 16.90 -20.30 0.11
CA LEU A 872 17.67 -19.51 -0.85
C LEU A 872 17.81 -20.25 -2.19
N GLU A 873 17.84 -19.51 -3.29
CA GLU A 873 18.00 -20.05 -4.65
C GLU A 873 19.29 -20.89 -4.76
N GLY A 874 19.14 -22.14 -5.21
CA GLY A 874 20.23 -23.12 -5.31
C GLY A 874 20.50 -23.94 -4.04
N ASP A 875 19.89 -23.62 -2.89
CA ASP A 875 19.96 -24.48 -1.70
C ASP A 875 18.97 -25.64 -1.82
N THR A 876 19.52 -26.86 -1.94
CA THR A 876 18.76 -28.11 -2.10
C THR A 876 18.83 -29.01 -0.85
N THR A 877 19.40 -28.50 0.27
CA THR A 877 19.75 -29.28 1.47
C THR A 877 18.60 -30.13 2.02
N HIS A 878 17.37 -29.63 1.96
CA HIS A 878 16.18 -30.32 2.48
C HIS A 878 15.33 -31.02 1.41
N ASP A 879 15.64 -30.89 0.12
CA ASP A 879 14.75 -31.30 -0.98
C ASP A 879 14.40 -32.79 -0.93
N ALA A 880 15.39 -33.65 -0.72
CA ALA A 880 15.17 -35.10 -0.67
C ALA A 880 14.32 -35.53 0.54
N ALA A 881 14.29 -34.75 1.63
CA ALA A 881 13.41 -35.01 2.78
C ALA A 881 11.99 -34.49 2.53
N LEU A 882 11.89 -33.25 2.05
CA LEU A 882 10.63 -32.59 1.68
C LEU A 882 9.88 -33.36 0.57
N ALA A 883 10.60 -33.94 -0.41
CA ALA A 883 10.03 -34.79 -1.44
C ALA A 883 9.34 -36.04 -0.85
N ARG A 884 10.02 -36.78 0.05
CA ARG A 884 9.43 -37.96 0.72
C ARG A 884 8.19 -37.61 1.55
N LEU A 885 8.18 -36.44 2.19
CA LEU A 885 7.03 -35.96 2.95
C LEU A 885 5.84 -35.62 2.03
N ALA A 886 6.10 -35.01 0.86
CA ALA A 886 5.08 -34.76 -0.15
C ALA A 886 4.54 -36.05 -0.81
N GLU A 887 5.42 -37.02 -1.12
CA GLU A 887 5.07 -38.35 -1.64
C GLU A 887 4.19 -39.15 -0.66
N ALA A 888 4.46 -39.02 0.64
CA ALA A 888 3.64 -39.58 1.72
C ALA A 888 2.32 -38.82 1.96
N GLY A 889 2.10 -37.66 1.31
CA GLY A 889 0.85 -36.90 1.40
C GLY A 889 0.77 -35.86 2.51
N HIS A 890 1.91 -35.39 3.03
CA HIS A 890 1.95 -34.16 3.82
C HIS A 890 1.96 -32.93 2.88
N PRO A 891 1.22 -31.86 3.16
CA PRO A 891 1.35 -30.60 2.43
C PRO A 891 2.74 -29.99 2.67
N VAL A 892 3.47 -29.70 1.60
CA VAL A 892 4.82 -29.10 1.63
C VAL A 892 4.84 -27.83 0.78
N ILE A 893 4.60 -26.68 1.42
CA ILE A 893 4.66 -25.36 0.79
C ILE A 893 6.13 -24.96 0.62
N ARG A 894 6.47 -24.34 -0.51
CA ARG A 894 7.84 -23.94 -0.86
C ARG A 894 7.87 -22.47 -1.27
N LEU A 895 8.69 -21.68 -0.57
CA LEU A 895 8.91 -20.26 -0.81
C LEU A 895 10.41 -20.08 -1.12
N ALA A 896 10.73 -19.63 -2.34
CA ALA A 896 12.10 -19.44 -2.79
C ALA A 896 12.48 -17.96 -2.71
N LEU A 897 13.61 -17.67 -2.08
CA LEU A 897 14.23 -16.34 -2.01
C LEU A 897 15.46 -16.34 -2.92
N LYS A 898 15.62 -15.33 -3.76
CA LYS A 898 16.80 -15.14 -4.61
C LYS A 898 18.03 -14.82 -3.76
N ASP A 899 17.89 -13.89 -2.83
CA ASP A 899 18.96 -13.45 -1.94
C ASP A 899 18.41 -13.00 -0.57
N PRO A 900 19.24 -12.90 0.49
CA PRO A 900 18.75 -12.58 1.83
C PRO A 900 18.03 -11.23 1.98
N LEU A 901 18.14 -10.28 1.06
CA LEU A 901 17.35 -9.03 1.08
C LEU A 901 15.85 -9.29 0.80
N ASP A 902 15.50 -10.45 0.24
CA ASP A 902 14.11 -10.87 0.07
C ASP A 902 13.41 -11.15 1.42
N LEU A 903 14.14 -11.18 2.54
CA LEU A 903 13.53 -11.10 3.88
C LEU A 903 12.58 -9.91 4.02
N GLY A 904 12.86 -8.78 3.36
CA GLY A 904 11.95 -7.63 3.34
C GLY A 904 10.58 -7.97 2.73
N ALA A 905 10.57 -8.83 1.71
CA ALA A 905 9.35 -9.36 1.12
C ALA A 905 8.67 -10.39 2.05
N GLU A 906 9.43 -11.31 2.65
CA GLU A 906 8.87 -12.33 3.54
C GLU A 906 8.19 -11.73 4.78
N PHE A 907 8.78 -10.72 5.44
CA PHE A 907 8.15 -10.07 6.59
C PHE A 907 6.71 -9.62 6.27
N PHE A 908 6.51 -8.90 5.16
CA PHE A 908 5.16 -8.46 4.75
C PHE A 908 4.24 -9.64 4.35
N ARG A 909 4.77 -10.65 3.62
CA ARG A 909 4.00 -11.82 3.20
C ARG A 909 3.45 -12.57 4.41
N TRP A 910 4.28 -12.82 5.42
CA TRP A 910 3.89 -13.55 6.63
C TRP A 910 2.96 -12.73 7.53
N GLU A 911 3.17 -11.41 7.66
CA GLU A 911 2.25 -10.51 8.36
C GLU A 911 0.82 -10.58 7.74
N LEU A 912 0.72 -10.51 6.41
CA LEU A 912 -0.57 -10.64 5.72
C LEU A 912 -1.15 -12.06 5.78
N ALA A 913 -0.31 -13.09 5.71
CA ALA A 913 -0.75 -14.48 5.86
C ALA A 913 -1.35 -14.75 7.26
N ALA A 914 -0.75 -14.20 8.32
CA ALA A 914 -1.30 -14.28 9.67
C ALA A 914 -2.64 -13.54 9.79
N ALA A 915 -2.78 -12.38 9.14
CA ALA A 915 -4.04 -11.63 9.13
C ALA A 915 -5.18 -12.39 8.41
N ALA A 916 -4.89 -12.97 7.23
CA ALA A 916 -5.85 -13.76 6.46
C ALA A 916 -6.22 -15.10 7.13
N ALA A 917 -5.24 -15.79 7.73
CA ALA A 917 -5.49 -16.98 8.53
C ALA A 917 -6.34 -16.66 9.78
N GLY A 918 -6.13 -15.49 10.40
CA GLY A 918 -6.96 -15.01 11.52
C GLY A 918 -8.43 -14.80 11.14
N ALA A 919 -8.69 -14.28 9.93
CA ALA A 919 -10.06 -14.13 9.43
C ALA A 919 -10.74 -15.49 9.24
N LEU A 920 -10.04 -16.45 8.63
CA LEU A 920 -10.53 -17.82 8.45
C LEU A 920 -10.73 -18.58 9.78
N LEU A 921 -9.91 -18.34 10.79
CA LEU A 921 -10.04 -18.99 12.10
C LEU A 921 -11.03 -18.27 13.03
N GLU A 922 -11.59 -17.12 12.62
CA GLU A 922 -12.44 -16.24 13.42
C GLU A 922 -11.73 -15.81 14.71
N LEU A 923 -10.51 -15.31 14.57
CA LEU A 923 -9.64 -14.87 15.66
C LEU A 923 -9.12 -13.46 15.38
N ASN A 924 -8.96 -12.65 16.42
CA ASN A 924 -8.24 -11.39 16.33
C ASN A 924 -6.72 -11.67 16.22
N PRO A 925 -6.04 -11.32 15.11
CA PRO A 925 -4.59 -11.52 15.02
C PRO A 925 -3.80 -10.42 15.76
N PHE A 926 -4.44 -9.36 16.25
CA PHE A 926 -3.76 -8.14 16.71
C PHE A 926 -3.80 -7.86 18.23
N ASP A 927 -4.52 -8.65 19.02
CA ASP A 927 -4.53 -8.60 20.49
C ASP A 927 -3.55 -9.60 21.15
N GLU A 928 -3.38 -9.52 22.47
CA GLU A 928 -2.45 -10.35 23.26
C GLU A 928 -2.96 -10.63 24.71
N PRO A 929 -4.20 -11.12 24.91
CA PRO A 929 -4.86 -11.16 26.23
C PRO A 929 -4.10 -11.95 27.31
N ASP A 930 -3.54 -13.11 26.98
CA ASP A 930 -2.79 -13.93 27.95
C ASP A 930 -1.46 -13.29 28.35
N VAL A 931 -0.83 -12.52 27.45
CA VAL A 931 0.39 -11.75 27.72
C VAL A 931 0.09 -10.60 28.69
N ALA A 932 -1.06 -9.93 28.54
CA ALA A 932 -1.52 -8.94 29.52
C ALA A 932 -1.73 -9.57 30.91
N SER A 933 -2.41 -10.73 30.97
CA SER A 933 -2.63 -11.44 32.24
C SER A 933 -1.33 -11.89 32.93
N ALA A 934 -0.28 -12.22 32.17
CA ALA A 934 1.05 -12.49 32.72
C ALA A 934 1.71 -11.22 33.30
N LYS A 935 1.67 -10.10 32.56
CA LYS A 935 2.19 -8.79 32.99
C LYS A 935 1.53 -8.32 34.29
N GLU A 936 0.21 -8.48 34.41
CA GLU A 936 -0.56 -8.14 35.62
C GLU A 936 -0.13 -8.96 36.84
N LYS A 937 -0.03 -10.30 36.68
CA LYS A 937 0.40 -11.21 37.76
C LYS A 937 1.82 -10.89 38.23
N THR A 938 2.75 -10.65 37.31
CA THR A 938 4.12 -10.24 37.63
C THR A 938 4.14 -8.88 38.34
N THR A 939 3.33 -7.91 37.92
CA THR A 939 3.22 -6.60 38.58
C THR A 939 2.68 -6.73 40.00
N ALA A 940 1.66 -7.56 40.22
CA ALA A 940 1.13 -7.82 41.56
C ALA A 940 2.15 -8.53 42.48
N LEU A 941 2.96 -9.44 41.95
CA LEU A 941 4.03 -10.12 42.69
C LEU A 941 5.24 -9.24 42.98
N LEU A 942 5.49 -8.19 42.18
CA LEU A 942 6.56 -7.21 42.42
C LEU A 942 6.13 -6.06 43.36
N ALA A 943 4.84 -5.94 43.65
CA ALA A 943 4.27 -4.92 44.54
C ALA A 943 3.94 -5.44 45.95
N ALA A 944 4.21 -6.72 46.23
CA ALA A 944 3.92 -7.44 47.48
C ALA A 944 5.20 -7.73 48.29
#